data_AF-C6LXK1-F1
#
_entry.id   AF-C6LXK1-F1
#
_cell.length_a   1.000
_cell.length_b   1.000
_cell.length_c   1.000
_cell.angle_alpha   90.00
_cell.angle_beta   90.00
_cell.angle_gamma   90.00
#
_symmetry.space_group_name_H-M   'P 1'
#
loop_
_entity.id
_entity.type
_entity.pdbx_description
1 polymer ?
#
loop_
_entity_poly.entity_id
_entity_poly.type
_entity_poly.pdbx_seq_one_letter_code
_entity_poly.pdbx_strand_id
1 'polypeptide(L)'
;MKFGERLASTLIPEWRQHYLDYDGFKKMLDEHVNDPERLLPVNDRLEVERSEWNRTGFSETFYEKLCLSVRQVEGFYQNKCTEYRNLWNSIQSILSSEIEQLSAEQSTSVHSHDDANGTEPKRNSGTSSEDIGQPSLADPKEHASTGERPSKHNAKLRVNKRRKKKYSHPRLTTSELKDVEANIFELYKSVRMLKEFTSLNETGFIKIAKKHDKMFPTSAICTERMKELLVKTKFASQSALGNFEDEIERVYGQYYDTRGKGAKKILVSYCTPMGDLSRQRERLALRTGISIGVFIPIALVLFNIILDIVLSRQYLMELPQMCRHLSRLHLAIVIYSLSLATVFAIYEAKRINYVLILELPSANMAAGANTIAIRALWFSTIHCVSIIMGIVSAFTSLSSSEQPVPSEPLPYPFGQYLAILAQLVPYEVWLCIPFAFYFYWLMGAIFFPKRYKLRRYCLMVFLRCLNPCVRRINFPQFFFMDQGVSLSIMIIDLCYILSGGYMPDYITACFMMTFNIIRAMQCGRRYKESGNVYPNIHNMIKYLISLPGCFASVSALINILGIRYTLYSIRCIETIYKIYWDTVEDWALFSGGSGAILFKQTHSDKKIYRGKILRRPSLFSVPTLYFCFLLNIAIRIYLPISLFISHPSLQNFWIASIAGLLEVFRRNVWNIFRLDNQQATNCEGYVISRFIPLLESREERDKRRLDNGNHNTVT
;
A
#
# COMPACT_ATOMS: atom_id res chain seq x y z
N MET A 1 -24.53 -26.26 -8.54
CA MET A 1 -23.78 -25.13 -7.91
C MET A 1 -22.30 -25.40 -7.97
N LYS A 2 -21.49 -24.46 -8.48
CA LYS A 2 -20.03 -24.60 -8.59
C LYS A 2 -19.36 -24.28 -7.25
N PHE A 3 -19.30 -25.25 -6.34
CA PHE A 3 -18.68 -25.06 -5.03
C PHE A 3 -17.19 -24.66 -5.13
N GLY A 4 -16.45 -25.17 -6.13
CA GLY A 4 -15.06 -24.77 -6.38
C GLY A 4 -14.90 -23.26 -6.61
N GLU A 5 -15.79 -22.65 -7.40
CA GLU A 5 -15.78 -21.18 -7.62
C GLU A 5 -16.14 -20.40 -6.34
N ARG A 6 -17.08 -20.92 -5.53
CA ARG A 6 -17.41 -20.32 -4.24
C ARG A 6 -16.22 -20.41 -3.27
N LEU A 7 -15.60 -21.58 -3.13
CA LEU A 7 -14.41 -21.77 -2.29
C LEU A 7 -13.27 -20.85 -2.74
N ALA A 8 -13.01 -20.77 -4.05
CA ALA A 8 -12.00 -19.90 -4.64
C ALA A 8 -12.23 -18.40 -4.37
N SER A 9 -13.50 -17.98 -4.29
CA SER A 9 -13.87 -16.57 -4.08
C SER A 9 -14.06 -16.16 -2.61
N THR A 10 -14.27 -17.11 -1.70
CA THR A 10 -14.44 -16.86 -0.26
C THR A 10 -13.25 -17.29 0.61
N LEU A 11 -12.23 -17.93 0.04
CA LEU A 11 -11.01 -18.26 0.78
C LEU A 11 -10.30 -17.01 1.29
N ILE A 12 -9.74 -17.13 2.48
CA ILE A 12 -8.87 -16.14 3.08
C ILE A 12 -7.48 -16.29 2.43
N PRO A 13 -6.97 -15.27 1.71
CA PRO A 13 -5.74 -15.38 0.91
C PRO A 13 -4.53 -15.86 1.70
N GLU A 14 -4.41 -15.41 2.95
CA GLU A 14 -3.33 -15.73 3.88
C GLU A 14 -3.36 -17.20 4.29
N TRP A 15 -4.52 -17.85 4.25
CA TRP A 15 -4.72 -19.23 4.72
C TRP A 15 -4.91 -20.22 3.58
N ARG A 16 -4.72 -19.80 2.34
CA ARG A 16 -5.02 -20.59 1.13
C ARG A 16 -4.45 -22.00 1.16
N GLN A 17 -3.19 -22.14 1.57
CA GLN A 17 -2.48 -23.43 1.65
C GLN A 17 -3.00 -24.36 2.77
N HIS A 18 -3.84 -23.85 3.66
CA HIS A 18 -4.43 -24.59 4.77
C HIS A 18 -5.90 -24.97 4.51
N TYR A 19 -6.50 -24.50 3.41
CA TYR A 19 -7.80 -25.01 2.97
C TYR A 19 -7.65 -26.36 2.27
N LEU A 20 -8.74 -27.12 2.23
CA LEU A 20 -8.88 -28.31 1.38
C LEU A 20 -8.52 -27.99 -0.07
N ASP A 21 -7.59 -28.75 -0.65
CA ASP A 21 -7.26 -28.72 -2.08
C ASP A 21 -8.37 -29.38 -2.91
N TYR A 22 -9.53 -28.70 -2.96
CA TYR A 22 -10.73 -29.23 -3.57
C TYR A 22 -10.55 -29.53 -5.07
N ASP A 23 -9.80 -28.69 -5.78
CA ASP A 23 -9.53 -28.88 -7.21
C ASP A 23 -8.52 -30.02 -7.45
N GLY A 24 -7.51 -30.17 -6.59
CA GLY A 24 -6.59 -31.30 -6.62
C GLY A 24 -7.29 -32.64 -6.39
N PHE A 25 -8.17 -32.73 -5.38
CA PHE A 25 -8.98 -33.93 -5.16
C PHE A 25 -9.96 -34.21 -6.30
N LYS A 26 -10.55 -33.15 -6.89
CA LYS A 26 -11.40 -33.30 -8.06
C LYS A 26 -10.62 -33.86 -9.25
N LYS A 27 -9.42 -33.35 -9.51
CA LYS A 27 -8.51 -33.84 -10.56
C LYS A 27 -8.12 -35.30 -10.33
N MET A 28 -7.82 -35.69 -9.09
CA MET A 28 -7.50 -37.08 -8.73
C MET A 28 -8.67 -38.04 -9.02
N LEU A 29 -9.92 -37.62 -8.76
CA LEU A 29 -11.11 -38.41 -9.12
C LEU A 29 -11.28 -38.49 -10.65
N ASP A 30 -11.14 -37.36 -11.35
CA ASP A 30 -11.34 -37.28 -12.79
C ASP A 30 -10.23 -38.05 -13.58
N GLU A 31 -8.97 -38.04 -13.11
CA GLU A 31 -7.86 -38.81 -13.69
C GLU A 31 -8.06 -40.33 -13.53
N HIS A 32 -8.53 -40.77 -12.37
CA HIS A 32 -8.75 -42.20 -12.11
C HIS A 32 -9.88 -42.80 -12.96
N VAL A 33 -10.89 -41.98 -13.29
CA VAL A 33 -12.01 -42.39 -14.15
C VAL A 33 -11.62 -42.43 -15.63
N ASN A 34 -10.69 -41.59 -16.07
CA ASN A 34 -10.31 -41.43 -17.48
C ASN A 34 -8.98 -42.14 -17.85
N ASP A 35 -8.53 -43.10 -17.04
CA ASP A 35 -7.27 -43.82 -17.24
C ASP A 35 -7.32 -44.77 -18.48
N PRO A 36 -6.53 -44.52 -19.55
CA PRO A 36 -6.61 -45.25 -20.82
C PRO A 36 -6.20 -46.73 -20.73
N GLU A 37 -5.31 -47.10 -19.80
CA GLU A 37 -4.87 -48.50 -19.60
C GLU A 37 -6.02 -49.41 -19.12
N ARG A 38 -7.12 -48.82 -18.65
CA ARG A 38 -8.30 -49.51 -18.11
C ARG A 38 -9.47 -49.62 -19.09
N LEU A 39 -9.30 -49.12 -20.31
CA LEU A 39 -10.27 -49.22 -21.42
C LEU A 39 -9.91 -50.35 -22.41
N LEU A 40 -8.84 -51.11 -22.15
CA LEU A 40 -8.43 -52.25 -22.96
C LEU A 40 -9.12 -53.54 -22.48
N PRO A 41 -9.59 -54.43 -23.39
CA PRO A 41 -10.32 -55.64 -23.01
C PRO A 41 -9.37 -56.67 -22.38
N VAL A 42 -9.70 -57.16 -21.17
CA VAL A 42 -8.97 -58.22 -20.45
C VAL A 42 -9.97 -59.22 -19.85
N ASN A 43 -9.65 -60.51 -19.89
CA ASN A 43 -10.54 -61.66 -19.64
C ASN A 43 -11.35 -61.63 -18.30
N ASP A 44 -12.61 -62.06 -18.36
CA ASP A 44 -13.71 -61.81 -17.39
C ASP A 44 -13.45 -62.14 -15.90
N ARG A 45 -12.70 -63.20 -15.56
CA ARG A 45 -12.52 -63.62 -14.14
C ARG A 45 -11.48 -62.79 -13.38
N LEU A 46 -10.40 -62.41 -14.05
CA LEU A 46 -9.38 -61.51 -13.47
C LEU A 46 -9.89 -60.06 -13.46
N GLU A 47 -10.88 -59.73 -14.30
CA GLU A 47 -11.57 -58.45 -14.35
C GLU A 47 -12.37 -58.15 -13.08
N VAL A 48 -13.07 -59.15 -12.52
CA VAL A 48 -13.86 -58.97 -11.29
C VAL A 48 -12.96 -58.72 -10.09
N GLU A 49 -11.97 -59.59 -9.84
CA GLU A 49 -11.04 -59.43 -8.71
C GLU A 49 -10.15 -58.17 -8.84
N ARG A 50 -9.65 -57.88 -10.05
CA ARG A 50 -8.82 -56.69 -10.29
C ARG A 50 -9.65 -55.40 -10.28
N SER A 51 -10.91 -55.40 -10.74
CA SER A 51 -11.76 -54.21 -10.67
C SER A 51 -12.30 -53.96 -9.26
N GLU A 52 -12.59 -55.00 -8.48
CA GLU A 52 -12.98 -54.86 -7.06
C GLU A 52 -11.81 -54.39 -6.20
N TRP A 53 -10.61 -54.98 -6.36
CA TRP A 53 -9.41 -54.54 -5.64
C TRP A 53 -8.99 -53.13 -6.04
N ASN A 54 -9.05 -52.77 -7.33
CA ASN A 54 -8.72 -51.42 -7.77
C ASN A 54 -9.78 -50.37 -7.37
N ARG A 55 -11.07 -50.73 -7.32
CA ARG A 55 -12.14 -49.85 -6.81
C ARG A 55 -12.01 -49.60 -5.31
N THR A 56 -11.76 -50.64 -4.52
CA THR A 56 -11.63 -50.54 -3.07
C THR A 56 -10.29 -49.90 -2.67
N GLY A 57 -9.18 -50.29 -3.30
CA GLY A 57 -7.86 -49.74 -3.03
C GLY A 57 -7.72 -48.25 -3.34
N PHE A 58 -8.28 -47.78 -4.46
CA PHE A 58 -8.33 -46.34 -4.74
C PHE A 58 -9.21 -45.58 -3.76
N SER A 59 -10.39 -46.11 -3.44
CA SER A 59 -11.32 -45.48 -2.49
C SER A 59 -10.68 -45.33 -1.11
N GLU A 60 -9.95 -46.34 -0.63
CA GLU A 60 -9.18 -46.25 0.61
C GLU A 60 -8.03 -45.25 0.50
N THR A 61 -7.22 -45.29 -0.57
CA THR A 61 -6.11 -44.34 -0.76
C THR A 61 -6.61 -42.89 -0.82
N PHE A 62 -7.75 -42.67 -1.49
CA PHE A 62 -8.41 -41.37 -1.57
C PHE A 62 -8.91 -40.93 -0.20
N TYR A 63 -9.56 -41.82 0.55
CA TYR A 63 -10.03 -41.56 1.91
C TYR A 63 -8.86 -41.26 2.87
N GLU A 64 -7.75 -41.98 2.78
CA GLU A 64 -6.53 -41.71 3.56
C GLU A 64 -5.95 -40.33 3.27
N LYS A 65 -5.86 -39.93 1.99
CA LYS A 65 -5.43 -38.58 1.61
C LYS A 65 -6.38 -37.50 2.13
N LEU A 66 -7.69 -37.75 2.11
CA LEU A 66 -8.67 -36.85 2.72
C LEU A 66 -8.46 -36.75 4.23
N CYS A 67 -8.22 -37.87 4.93
CA CYS A 67 -7.92 -37.87 6.37
C CYS A 67 -6.67 -37.06 6.70
N LEU A 68 -5.61 -37.16 5.90
CA LEU A 68 -4.41 -36.32 6.05
C LEU A 68 -4.73 -34.83 5.88
N SER A 69 -5.57 -34.50 4.90
CA SER A 69 -6.01 -33.12 4.68
C SER A 69 -6.86 -32.60 5.85
N VAL A 70 -7.73 -33.44 6.43
CA VAL A 70 -8.49 -33.11 7.65
C VAL A 70 -7.54 -32.80 8.81
N ARG A 71 -6.50 -33.61 9.03
CA ARG A 71 -5.48 -33.36 10.07
C ARG A 71 -4.71 -32.06 9.85
N GLN A 72 -4.39 -31.73 8.60
CA GLN A 72 -3.72 -30.47 8.27
C GLN A 72 -4.61 -29.26 8.59
N VAL A 73 -5.88 -29.30 8.20
CA VAL A 73 -6.88 -28.28 8.50
C VAL A 73 -7.07 -28.14 10.01
N GLU A 74 -7.16 -29.27 10.73
CA GLU A 74 -7.30 -29.29 12.18
C GLU A 74 -6.07 -28.71 12.89
N GLY A 75 -4.86 -29.08 12.47
CA GLY A 75 -3.62 -28.55 13.04
C GLY A 75 -3.52 -27.02 12.87
N PHE A 76 -3.89 -26.51 11.69
CA PHE A 76 -3.95 -25.06 11.46
C PHE A 76 -4.98 -24.38 12.37
N TYR A 77 -6.19 -24.95 12.49
CA TYR A 77 -7.24 -24.43 13.36
C TYR A 77 -6.81 -24.39 14.83
N GLN A 78 -6.19 -25.45 15.36
CA GLN A 78 -5.74 -25.51 16.75
C GLN A 78 -4.64 -24.49 17.05
N ASN A 79 -3.69 -24.33 16.12
CA ASN A 79 -2.65 -23.31 16.23
C ASN A 79 -3.26 -21.90 16.31
N LYS A 80 -4.23 -21.59 15.44
CA LYS A 80 -4.92 -20.29 15.44
C LYS A 80 -5.77 -20.07 16.70
N CYS A 81 -6.47 -21.09 17.19
CA CYS A 81 -7.20 -20.98 18.46
C CYS A 81 -6.28 -20.66 19.64
N THR A 82 -5.10 -21.29 19.68
CA THR A 82 -4.11 -21.05 20.73
C THR A 82 -3.53 -19.64 20.64
N GLU A 83 -3.18 -19.20 19.43
CA GLU A 83 -2.72 -17.83 19.15
C GLU A 83 -3.76 -16.80 19.61
N TYR A 84 -5.03 -16.99 19.24
CA TYR A 84 -6.10 -16.05 19.58
C TYR A 84 -6.41 -16.04 21.08
N ARG A 85 -6.34 -17.18 21.77
CA ARG A 85 -6.47 -17.23 23.24
C ARG A 85 -5.31 -16.52 23.94
N ASN A 86 -4.08 -16.69 23.47
CA ASN A 86 -2.93 -15.99 24.03
C ASN A 86 -3.05 -14.47 23.82
N LEU A 87 -3.52 -14.06 22.64
CA LEU A 87 -3.82 -12.66 22.33
C LEU A 87 -4.89 -12.10 23.29
N TRP A 88 -5.96 -12.85 23.48
CA TRP A 88 -7.07 -12.48 24.35
C TRP A 88 -6.66 -12.35 25.82
N ASN A 89 -5.92 -13.32 26.34
CA ASN A 89 -5.39 -13.28 27.70
C ASN A 89 -4.50 -12.04 27.91
N SER A 90 -3.72 -11.66 26.90
CA SER A 90 -2.89 -10.45 26.94
C SER A 90 -3.75 -9.17 26.99
N ILE A 91 -4.80 -9.10 26.16
CA ILE A 91 -5.75 -7.97 26.15
C ILE A 91 -6.49 -7.88 27.49
N GLN A 92 -6.99 -9.01 28.01
CA GLN A 92 -7.67 -9.07 29.30
C GLN A 92 -6.73 -8.65 30.44
N SER A 93 -5.47 -9.07 30.44
CA SER A 93 -4.48 -8.66 31.45
C SER A 93 -4.25 -7.15 31.45
N ILE A 94 -4.22 -6.52 30.26
CA ILE A 94 -4.09 -5.07 30.14
C ILE A 94 -5.33 -4.38 30.72
N LEU A 95 -6.53 -4.83 30.33
CA LEU A 95 -7.82 -4.27 30.78
C LEU A 95 -8.03 -4.43 32.30
N SER A 96 -7.72 -5.61 32.86
CA SER A 96 -7.89 -5.87 34.30
C SER A 96 -6.89 -5.11 35.18
N SER A 97 -5.66 -4.89 34.69
CA SER A 97 -4.67 -4.05 35.39
C SER A 97 -5.10 -2.58 35.55
N GLU A 98 -6.07 -2.12 34.76
CA GLU A 98 -6.63 -0.77 34.82
C GLU A 98 -7.76 -0.67 35.85
N ILE A 99 -8.58 -1.72 36.00
CA ILE A 99 -9.62 -1.80 37.05
C ILE A 99 -9.01 -1.85 38.44
N GLU A 100 -7.95 -2.65 38.65
CA GLU A 100 -7.26 -2.72 39.95
C GLU A 100 -6.67 -1.36 40.37
N GLN A 101 -6.28 -0.50 39.41
CA GLN A 101 -5.82 0.85 39.69
C GLN A 101 -6.97 1.79 40.07
N LEU A 102 -8.12 1.69 39.39
CA LEU A 102 -9.32 2.47 39.69
C LEU A 102 -9.94 2.09 41.06
N SER A 103 -9.93 0.81 41.42
CA SER A 103 -10.46 0.33 42.70
C SER A 103 -9.52 0.59 43.88
N ALA A 104 -8.20 0.53 43.68
CA ALA A 104 -7.20 0.86 44.69
C ALA A 104 -7.18 2.36 45.06
N GLU A 105 -7.47 3.25 44.11
CA GLU A 105 -7.61 4.70 44.35
C GLU A 105 -8.91 5.02 45.13
N GLN A 106 -10.02 4.34 44.85
CA GLN A 106 -11.28 4.52 45.60
C GLN A 106 -11.21 4.00 47.05
N SER A 107 -10.42 2.96 47.31
CA SER A 107 -10.24 2.42 48.66
C SER A 107 -9.21 3.20 49.49
N THR A 108 -8.29 3.94 48.85
CA THR A 108 -7.40 4.88 49.55
C THR A 108 -8.04 6.23 49.87
N SER A 109 -9.08 6.66 49.15
CA SER A 109 -9.82 7.89 49.51
C SER A 109 -10.83 7.71 50.64
N VAL A 110 -11.23 6.48 50.97
CA VAL A 110 -12.16 6.19 52.08
C VAL A 110 -11.43 6.02 53.42
N HIS A 111 -10.15 5.65 53.42
CA HIS A 111 -9.36 5.44 54.64
C HIS A 111 -8.56 6.67 55.12
N SER A 112 -8.73 7.83 54.49
CA SER A 112 -8.06 9.08 54.88
C SER A 112 -8.96 10.09 55.62
N HIS A 113 -10.13 9.67 56.12
CA HIS A 113 -11.05 10.57 56.84
C HIS A 113 -11.30 10.24 58.32
N ASP A 114 -10.80 9.12 58.84
CA ASP A 114 -10.91 8.78 60.25
C ASP A 114 -9.55 8.86 60.93
N ASP A 115 -9.14 10.08 61.30
CA ASP A 115 -8.25 10.37 62.44
C ASP A 115 -7.90 11.87 62.48
N ALA A 116 -8.79 12.67 63.10
CA ALA A 116 -8.47 13.85 63.91
C ALA A 116 -9.71 14.73 64.11
N ASN A 117 -10.41 14.54 65.23
CA ASN A 117 -10.65 15.60 66.23
C ASN A 117 -11.63 15.13 67.29
N GLY A 118 -11.14 15.05 68.53
CA GLY A 118 -11.97 14.98 69.73
C GLY A 118 -12.24 16.38 70.29
N THR A 119 -13.42 16.51 70.94
CA THR A 119 -13.83 17.47 71.99
C THR A 119 -13.91 18.96 71.57
N GLU A 120 -15.00 19.73 71.76
CA GLU A 120 -16.16 19.70 72.68
C GLU A 120 -17.15 20.87 72.26
N PRO A 121 -18.26 21.22 72.97
CA PRO A 121 -19.60 20.64 72.87
C PRO A 121 -20.75 21.59 72.39
N LYS A 122 -21.86 20.95 71.96
CA LYS A 122 -23.30 21.31 72.06
C LYS A 122 -23.78 22.77 71.84
N ARG A 123 -24.64 22.96 70.83
CA ARG A 123 -26.07 23.37 71.03
C ARG A 123 -26.93 23.16 69.78
N ASN A 124 -28.11 22.59 70.02
CA ASN A 124 -29.24 22.41 69.09
C ASN A 124 -29.73 23.76 68.54
N SER A 125 -30.13 23.80 67.26
CA SER A 125 -31.54 23.87 66.82
C SER A 125 -31.67 24.46 65.40
N GLY A 126 -32.46 23.78 64.56
CA GLY A 126 -33.48 24.44 63.73
C GLY A 126 -33.08 25.09 62.40
N THR A 127 -33.58 24.47 61.32
CA THR A 127 -34.38 25.10 60.23
C THR A 127 -33.80 26.22 59.35
N SER A 128 -33.82 25.89 58.05
CA SER A 128 -34.43 26.64 56.94
C SER A 128 -33.77 27.89 56.34
N SER A 129 -33.70 27.85 55.00
CA SER A 129 -33.97 28.94 54.05
C SER A 129 -32.84 29.91 53.65
N GLU A 130 -32.69 29.98 52.33
CA GLU A 130 -32.70 31.18 51.49
C GLU A 130 -31.55 32.20 51.58
N ASP A 131 -30.83 32.21 50.46
CA ASP A 131 -30.70 33.33 49.53
C ASP A 131 -29.86 34.58 49.86
N ILE A 132 -29.05 34.86 48.83
CA ILE A 132 -28.75 36.18 48.26
C ILE A 132 -27.88 37.11 49.10
N GLY A 133 -26.70 37.36 48.54
CA GLY A 133 -26.47 38.72 48.07
C GLY A 133 -25.32 39.47 48.71
N GLN A 134 -24.20 39.43 47.98
CA GLN A 134 -23.49 40.64 47.56
C GLN A 134 -22.62 41.39 48.58
N PRO A 135 -21.65 42.20 48.09
CA PRO A 135 -20.26 41.95 48.42
C PRO A 135 -19.55 43.18 48.99
N SER A 136 -18.23 43.03 49.13
CA SER A 136 -17.21 44.09 49.16
C SER A 136 -17.08 44.79 50.51
N LEU A 137 -15.92 45.23 50.97
CA LEU A 137 -14.85 45.91 50.25
C LEU A 137 -13.62 46.02 51.18
N ALA A 138 -12.47 46.23 50.55
CA ALA A 138 -11.32 47.02 51.03
C ALA A 138 -10.37 46.40 52.08
N ASP A 139 -9.17 46.00 51.58
CA ASP A 139 -7.90 46.75 51.68
C ASP A 139 -7.51 47.42 53.02
N PRO A 140 -6.22 47.78 53.24
CA PRO A 140 -4.96 47.31 52.65
C PRO A 140 -3.81 47.23 53.70
N LYS A 141 -2.55 47.13 53.19
CA LYS A 141 -1.27 47.58 53.79
C LYS A 141 -0.61 46.65 54.81
N GLU A 142 0.72 46.56 54.93
CA GLU A 142 1.91 46.86 54.12
C GLU A 142 3.09 46.37 54.96
N HIS A 143 4.19 46.00 54.30
CA HIS A 143 5.59 46.10 54.76
C HIS A 143 6.07 45.31 56.01
N ALA A 144 7.02 44.39 55.81
CA ALA A 144 8.48 44.57 56.01
C ALA A 144 8.91 44.08 57.41
N SER A 145 10.07 43.51 57.70
CA SER A 145 11.25 43.05 56.97
C SER A 145 12.15 42.32 57.99
N THR A 146 13.25 41.72 57.50
CA THR A 146 14.60 41.65 58.12
C THR A 146 14.93 40.71 59.30
N GLY A 147 16.12 40.08 59.17
CA GLY A 147 17.08 39.75 60.26
C GLY A 147 17.28 38.25 60.51
N GLU A 148 18.23 37.56 59.84
CA GLU A 148 19.66 37.37 60.18
C GLU A 148 20.03 36.44 61.37
N ARG A 149 20.68 35.30 61.02
CA ARG A 149 21.86 34.63 61.66
C ARG A 149 21.71 33.92 63.03
N PRO A 150 22.68 33.08 63.49
CA PRO A 150 23.56 32.10 62.81
C PRO A 150 23.77 30.74 63.57
N SER A 151 24.47 29.83 62.89
CA SER A 151 25.25 28.63 63.29
C SER A 151 25.54 28.24 64.76
N LYS A 152 25.49 26.93 65.06
CA LYS A 152 26.64 26.01 65.36
C LYS A 152 26.10 24.61 65.79
N HIS A 153 26.36 23.58 64.99
CA HIS A 153 27.40 22.54 65.15
C HIS A 153 27.07 21.44 66.18
N ASN A 154 26.75 20.23 65.70
CA ASN A 154 27.33 19.00 66.24
C ASN A 154 27.19 17.82 65.26
N ALA A 155 28.29 17.07 65.17
CA ALA A 155 28.54 15.98 64.25
C ALA A 155 27.71 14.72 64.53
N LYS A 156 27.37 13.96 63.47
CA LYS A 156 27.41 12.49 63.44
C LYS A 156 27.21 11.94 62.03
N LEU A 157 28.16 11.12 61.60
CA LEU A 157 28.12 10.32 60.38
C LEU A 157 26.96 9.30 60.40
N ARG A 158 26.11 9.42 59.37
CA ARG A 158 25.68 8.37 58.41
C ARG A 158 25.26 6.99 58.94
N VAL A 159 23.94 6.74 58.99
CA VAL A 159 23.33 5.45 58.61
C VAL A 159 22.04 5.70 57.82
N ASN A 160 21.93 5.05 56.67
CA ASN A 160 20.84 5.10 55.70
C ASN A 160 19.46 4.75 56.31
N LYS A 161 18.48 5.65 56.22
CA LYS A 161 17.07 5.29 56.05
C LYS A 161 16.63 5.66 54.63
N ARG A 162 16.70 4.68 53.72
CA ARG A 162 16.07 4.75 52.39
C ARG A 162 14.57 4.98 52.58
N ARG A 163 14.11 6.23 52.42
CA ARG A 163 12.71 6.51 52.10
C ARG A 163 12.41 5.86 50.74
N LYS A 164 11.70 4.73 50.73
CA LYS A 164 11.12 4.15 49.51
C LYS A 164 10.18 5.21 48.92
N LYS A 165 10.60 5.88 47.82
CA LYS A 165 9.68 6.63 46.97
C LYS A 165 8.64 5.63 46.44
N LYS A 166 7.37 5.80 46.82
CA LYS A 166 6.24 5.07 46.27
C LYS A 166 6.05 5.62 44.85
N TYR A 167 6.51 4.89 43.85
CA TYR A 167 6.33 5.28 42.44
C TYR A 167 4.84 5.16 42.09
N SER A 168 4.19 6.28 41.78
CA SER A 168 2.88 6.27 41.12
C SER A 168 3.08 5.85 39.67
N HIS A 169 2.51 4.71 39.27
CA HIS A 169 2.59 4.23 37.89
C HIS A 169 1.67 5.08 36.98
N PRO A 170 2.05 5.39 35.72
CA PRO A 170 1.26 6.28 34.86
C PRO A 170 0.09 5.54 34.17
N ARG A 171 -1.11 6.13 34.22
CA ARG A 171 -2.33 5.67 33.52
C ARG A 171 -2.12 5.46 32.01
N LEU A 172 -2.97 4.63 31.38
CA LEU A 172 -3.03 4.51 29.92
C LEU A 172 -3.54 5.81 29.32
N THR A 173 -2.89 6.27 28.25
CA THR A 173 -3.30 7.44 27.49
C THR A 173 -4.55 7.14 26.66
N THR A 174 -5.32 8.17 26.31
CA THR A 174 -6.50 8.03 25.42
C THR A 174 -6.15 7.43 24.04
N SER A 175 -4.88 7.48 23.64
CA SER A 175 -4.39 6.79 22.44
C SER A 175 -4.23 5.29 22.67
N GLU A 176 -3.63 4.88 23.80
CA GLU A 176 -3.42 3.47 24.14
C GLU A 176 -4.75 2.73 24.36
N LEU A 177 -5.77 3.38 24.94
CA LEU A 177 -7.12 2.82 25.06
C LEU A 177 -7.78 2.58 23.69
N LYS A 178 -7.58 3.49 22.72
CA LYS A 178 -8.05 3.29 21.34
C LYS A 178 -7.33 2.14 20.64
N ASP A 179 -6.06 1.93 20.97
CA ASP A 179 -5.28 0.81 20.42
C ASP A 179 -5.75 -0.52 21.01
N VAL A 180 -6.10 -0.57 22.32
CA VAL A 180 -6.76 -1.74 22.93
C VAL A 180 -8.10 -2.03 22.24
N GLU A 181 -8.92 -1.01 22.02
CA GLU A 181 -10.20 -1.15 21.33
C GLU A 181 -10.03 -1.70 19.91
N ALA A 182 -9.06 -1.17 19.15
CA ALA A 182 -8.72 -1.65 17.81
C ALA A 182 -8.26 -3.12 17.81
N ASN A 183 -7.48 -3.53 18.83
CA ASN A 183 -7.04 -4.91 18.98
C ASN A 183 -8.21 -5.87 19.28
N ILE A 184 -9.20 -5.45 20.07
CA ILE A 184 -10.42 -6.23 20.31
C ILE A 184 -11.19 -6.41 18.99
N PHE A 185 -11.32 -5.35 18.18
CA PHE A 185 -11.98 -5.45 16.87
C PHE A 185 -11.28 -6.43 15.92
N GLU A 186 -9.95 -6.35 15.77
CA GLU A 186 -9.20 -7.26 14.90
C GLU A 186 -9.20 -8.71 15.40
N LEU A 187 -9.14 -8.93 16.72
CA LEU A 187 -9.29 -10.27 17.29
C LEU A 187 -10.68 -10.84 17.01
N TYR A 188 -11.74 -10.08 17.29
CA TYR A 188 -13.12 -10.51 17.06
C TYR A 188 -13.36 -10.85 15.57
N LYS A 189 -12.81 -10.05 14.65
CA LYS A 189 -12.81 -10.34 13.22
C LYS A 189 -12.03 -11.60 12.86
N SER A 190 -10.86 -11.80 13.46
CA SER A 190 -10.00 -12.98 13.21
C SER A 190 -10.67 -14.29 13.68
N VAL A 191 -11.43 -14.25 14.78
CA VAL A 191 -12.25 -15.38 15.27
C VAL A 191 -13.37 -15.70 14.28
N ARG A 192 -14.09 -14.70 13.76
CA ARG A 192 -15.13 -14.90 12.73
C ARG A 192 -14.58 -15.48 11.43
N MET A 193 -13.44 -14.97 10.98
CA MET A 193 -12.72 -15.53 9.83
C MET A 193 -12.37 -17.01 10.03
N LEU A 194 -11.93 -17.40 11.23
CA LEU A 194 -11.63 -18.78 11.57
C LEU A 194 -12.89 -19.67 11.57
N LYS A 195 -14.04 -19.13 12.00
CA LYS A 195 -15.35 -19.80 11.94
C LYS A 195 -15.81 -20.04 10.51
N GLU A 196 -15.60 -19.08 9.61
CA GLU A 196 -15.89 -19.25 8.18
C GLU A 196 -14.94 -20.26 7.53
N PHE A 197 -13.65 -20.25 7.92
CA PHE A 197 -12.67 -21.24 7.49
C PHE A 197 -13.10 -22.67 7.84
N THR A 198 -13.55 -22.92 9.08
CA THR A 198 -14.00 -24.26 9.48
C THR A 198 -15.24 -24.69 8.71
N SER A 199 -16.26 -23.81 8.61
CA SER A 199 -17.50 -24.10 7.87
C SER A 199 -17.26 -24.39 6.38
N LEU A 200 -16.38 -23.64 5.72
CA LEU A 200 -16.03 -23.85 4.31
C LEU A 200 -15.31 -25.18 4.08
N ASN A 201 -14.34 -25.52 4.94
CA ASN A 201 -13.61 -26.78 4.84
C ASN A 201 -14.52 -27.97 5.11
N GLU A 202 -15.36 -27.93 6.15
CA GLU A 202 -16.34 -28.97 6.45
C GLU A 202 -17.28 -29.23 5.26
N THR A 203 -17.82 -28.15 4.68
CA THR A 203 -18.66 -28.23 3.48
C THR A 203 -17.88 -28.83 2.30
N GLY A 204 -16.60 -28.49 2.17
CA GLY A 204 -15.73 -28.97 1.11
C GLY A 204 -15.46 -30.47 1.22
N PHE A 205 -15.12 -30.96 2.41
CA PHE A 205 -14.91 -32.38 2.70
C PHE A 205 -16.17 -33.20 2.40
N ILE A 206 -17.35 -32.73 2.84
CA ILE A 206 -18.62 -33.41 2.55
C ILE A 206 -18.90 -33.43 1.05
N LYS A 207 -18.66 -32.32 0.33
CA LYS A 207 -18.93 -32.24 -1.11
C LYS A 207 -18.00 -33.10 -1.94
N ILE A 208 -16.72 -33.17 -1.60
CA ILE A 208 -15.76 -34.00 -2.33
C ILE A 208 -15.98 -35.49 -2.05
N ALA A 209 -16.34 -35.86 -0.82
CA ALA A 209 -16.75 -37.22 -0.48
C ALA A 209 -18.04 -37.63 -1.21
N LYS A 210 -19.05 -36.74 -1.28
CA LYS A 210 -20.27 -36.99 -2.09
C LYS A 210 -19.96 -37.15 -3.58
N LYS A 211 -18.96 -36.41 -4.10
CA LYS A 211 -18.51 -36.53 -5.49
C LYS A 211 -17.87 -37.89 -5.74
N HIS A 212 -17.04 -38.37 -4.81
CA HIS A 212 -16.49 -39.72 -4.82
C HIS A 212 -17.61 -40.77 -4.84
N ASP A 213 -18.54 -40.75 -3.87
CA ASP A 213 -19.60 -41.78 -3.77
C ASP A 213 -20.52 -41.81 -4.99
N LYS A 214 -20.74 -40.65 -5.63
CA LYS A 214 -21.49 -40.57 -6.89
C LYS A 214 -20.73 -41.20 -8.07
N MET A 215 -19.40 -41.10 -8.08
CA MET A 215 -18.55 -41.67 -9.13
C MET A 215 -18.27 -43.16 -8.90
N PHE A 216 -18.32 -43.63 -7.64
CA PHE A 216 -18.04 -45.01 -7.25
C PHE A 216 -19.17 -45.59 -6.35
N PRO A 217 -20.33 -45.98 -6.92
CA PRO A 217 -21.49 -46.43 -6.14
C PRO A 217 -21.24 -47.70 -5.30
N THR A 218 -20.33 -48.57 -5.75
CA THR A 218 -19.96 -49.83 -5.07
C THR A 218 -19.08 -49.61 -3.82
N SER A 219 -18.50 -48.42 -3.65
CA SER A 219 -17.69 -48.04 -2.48
C SER A 219 -18.22 -46.76 -1.80
N ALA A 220 -19.54 -46.56 -1.88
CA ALA A 220 -20.25 -45.35 -1.41
C ALA A 220 -20.37 -45.22 0.11
N ILE A 221 -19.25 -45.33 0.82
CA ILE A 221 -19.13 -45.24 2.29
C ILE A 221 -18.30 -44.00 2.69
N CYS A 222 -17.66 -43.31 1.73
CA CYS A 222 -16.72 -42.21 1.98
C CYS A 222 -17.42 -41.01 2.63
N THR A 223 -18.63 -40.65 2.19
CA THR A 223 -19.39 -39.53 2.79
C THR A 223 -19.75 -39.81 4.25
N GLU A 224 -20.15 -41.04 4.58
CA GLU A 224 -20.52 -41.42 5.93
C GLU A 224 -19.30 -41.41 6.86
N ARG A 225 -18.22 -42.10 6.47
CA ARG A 225 -16.94 -42.08 7.19
C ARG A 225 -16.40 -40.66 7.39
N MET A 226 -16.52 -39.81 6.37
CA MET A 226 -16.08 -38.41 6.47
C MET A 226 -16.93 -37.62 7.46
N LYS A 227 -18.26 -37.80 7.48
CA LYS A 227 -19.14 -37.16 8.48
C LYS A 227 -18.77 -37.61 9.90
N GLU A 228 -18.57 -38.91 10.11
CA GLU A 228 -18.17 -39.43 11.43
C GLU A 228 -16.82 -38.89 11.89
N LEU A 229 -15.84 -38.80 10.98
CA LEU A 229 -14.54 -38.22 11.27
C LEU A 229 -14.66 -36.74 11.63
N LEU A 230 -15.41 -35.96 10.83
CA LEU A 230 -15.59 -34.52 11.05
C LEU A 230 -16.24 -34.26 12.41
N VAL A 231 -17.27 -35.02 12.81
CA VAL A 231 -17.91 -34.89 14.14
C VAL A 231 -16.91 -35.09 15.29
N LYS A 232 -15.91 -35.96 15.11
CA LYS A 232 -14.86 -36.23 16.12
C LYS A 232 -13.75 -35.17 16.14
N THR A 233 -13.61 -34.35 15.11
CA THR A 233 -12.55 -33.33 15.03
C THR A 233 -12.87 -32.09 15.86
N LYS A 234 -11.83 -31.45 16.41
CA LYS A 234 -12.01 -30.26 17.26
C LYS A 234 -12.44 -29.01 16.48
N PHE A 235 -12.23 -28.97 15.16
CA PHE A 235 -12.58 -27.80 14.33
C PHE A 235 -14.02 -27.82 13.79
N ALA A 236 -14.72 -28.95 13.86
CA ALA A 236 -16.14 -29.04 13.52
C ALA A 236 -17.05 -28.46 14.63
N SER A 237 -16.55 -28.36 15.87
CA SER A 237 -17.25 -27.70 16.98
C SER A 237 -17.27 -26.17 16.79
N GLN A 238 -18.28 -25.68 16.06
CA GLN A 238 -18.53 -24.24 15.95
C GLN A 238 -18.91 -23.59 17.30
N SER A 239 -19.34 -24.39 18.28
CA SER A 239 -19.72 -23.93 19.62
C SER A 239 -18.53 -23.34 20.40
N ALA A 240 -17.33 -23.88 20.26
CA ALA A 240 -16.15 -23.37 20.97
C ALA A 240 -15.76 -21.95 20.52
N LEU A 241 -15.84 -21.68 19.21
CA LEU A 241 -15.61 -20.33 18.66
C LEU A 241 -16.77 -19.39 18.99
N GLY A 242 -18.02 -19.88 18.99
CA GLY A 242 -19.18 -19.09 19.40
C GLY A 242 -19.08 -18.62 20.86
N ASN A 243 -18.70 -19.52 21.77
CA ASN A 243 -18.48 -19.16 23.18
C ASN A 243 -17.36 -18.11 23.34
N PHE A 244 -16.34 -18.18 22.48
CA PHE A 244 -15.24 -17.19 22.49
C PHE A 244 -15.68 -15.84 21.92
N GLU A 245 -16.53 -15.81 20.90
CA GLU A 245 -17.19 -14.58 20.41
C GLU A 245 -18.01 -13.93 21.53
N ASP A 246 -18.83 -14.72 22.24
CA ASP A 246 -19.68 -14.23 23.33
C ASP A 246 -18.86 -13.71 24.52
N GLU A 247 -17.71 -14.34 24.81
CA GLU A 247 -16.77 -13.85 25.82
C GLU A 247 -16.21 -12.47 25.46
N ILE A 248 -15.79 -12.28 24.19
CA ILE A 248 -15.28 -11.01 23.69
C ILE A 248 -16.37 -9.94 23.73
N GLU A 249 -17.59 -10.27 23.31
CA GLU A 249 -18.76 -9.37 23.33
C GLU A 249 -19.10 -8.91 24.76
N ARG A 250 -19.09 -9.84 25.72
CA ARG A 250 -19.36 -9.54 27.13
C ARG A 250 -18.30 -8.60 27.72
N VAL A 251 -17.02 -8.91 27.51
CA VAL A 251 -15.92 -8.09 28.02
C VAL A 251 -15.95 -6.71 27.35
N TYR A 252 -16.10 -6.62 26.02
CA TYR A 252 -16.22 -5.33 25.34
C TYR A 252 -17.36 -4.46 25.90
N GLY A 253 -18.53 -5.06 26.16
CA GLY A 253 -19.68 -4.37 26.75
C GLY A 253 -19.48 -3.91 28.19
N GLN A 254 -18.56 -4.52 28.95
CA GLN A 254 -18.20 -4.11 30.31
C GLN A 254 -17.25 -2.90 30.33
N TYR A 255 -16.29 -2.86 29.39
CA TYR A 255 -15.25 -1.83 29.37
C TYR A 255 -15.62 -0.59 28.54
N TYR A 256 -16.51 -0.73 27.56
CA TYR A 256 -16.91 0.37 26.66
C TYR A 256 -18.39 0.68 26.82
N ASP A 257 -18.72 1.94 27.15
CA ASP A 257 -20.12 2.39 27.25
C ASP A 257 -20.80 2.30 25.89
N THR A 258 -21.73 1.35 25.79
CA THR A 258 -22.41 1.01 24.55
C THR A 258 -23.61 1.91 24.25
N ARG A 259 -23.86 3.05 24.92
CA ARG A 259 -24.90 4.06 24.55
C ARG A 259 -26.22 3.48 23.98
N GLY A 260 -26.71 2.37 24.52
CA GLY A 260 -27.93 1.66 24.07
C GLY A 260 -27.83 0.81 22.79
N LYS A 261 -26.69 0.74 22.09
CA LYS A 261 -26.42 -0.21 20.98
C LYS A 261 -25.63 -1.39 21.52
N GLY A 262 -26.25 -2.55 21.72
CA GLY A 262 -25.57 -3.73 22.30
C GLY A 262 -24.20 -4.04 21.68
N ALA A 263 -23.23 -4.42 22.52
CA ALA A 263 -21.81 -4.67 22.17
C ALA A 263 -21.63 -5.51 20.90
N LYS A 264 -22.42 -6.59 20.76
CA LYS A 264 -22.50 -7.43 19.57
C LYS A 264 -22.71 -6.62 18.29
N LYS A 265 -23.65 -5.69 18.28
CA LYS A 265 -23.99 -4.89 17.09
C LYS A 265 -22.82 -3.99 16.66
N ILE A 266 -22.09 -3.44 17.62
CA ILE A 266 -20.89 -2.63 17.36
C ILE A 266 -19.80 -3.53 16.78
N LEU A 267 -19.40 -4.58 17.50
CA LEU A 267 -18.35 -5.51 17.06
C LEU A 267 -18.66 -6.14 15.70
N VAL A 268 -19.89 -6.59 15.47
CA VAL A 268 -20.35 -7.15 14.19
C VAL A 268 -20.31 -6.11 13.06
N SER A 269 -20.63 -4.83 13.34
CA SER A 269 -20.55 -3.77 12.33
C SER A 269 -19.13 -3.52 11.84
N TYR A 270 -18.12 -3.75 12.70
CA TYR A 270 -16.71 -3.69 12.33
C TYR A 270 -16.23 -4.94 11.57
N CYS A 271 -16.90 -6.09 11.76
CA CYS A 271 -16.56 -7.35 11.10
C CYS A 271 -17.06 -7.50 9.66
N THR A 272 -17.87 -6.58 9.13
CA THR A 272 -18.43 -6.55 7.75
C THR A 272 -18.69 -7.95 7.12
N PRO A 273 -19.93 -8.48 7.12
CA PRO A 273 -20.22 -9.82 6.61
C PRO A 273 -19.76 -10.03 5.15
N MET A 274 -19.22 -11.20 4.82
CA MET A 274 -18.85 -11.57 3.43
C MET A 274 -19.95 -11.31 2.38
N GLY A 275 -21.24 -11.33 2.77
CA GLY A 275 -22.37 -11.00 1.89
C GLY A 275 -22.51 -9.52 1.52
N ASP A 276 -22.01 -8.59 2.34
CA ASP A 276 -21.93 -7.18 1.97
C ASP A 276 -20.64 -6.86 1.19
N LEU A 277 -19.59 -7.67 1.36
CA LEU A 277 -18.38 -7.62 0.52
C LEU A 277 -18.69 -7.99 -0.94
N SER A 278 -19.57 -8.98 -1.19
CA SER A 278 -20.01 -9.30 -2.56
C SER A 278 -20.81 -8.15 -3.18
N ARG A 279 -21.77 -7.57 -2.45
CA ARG A 279 -22.52 -6.37 -2.90
C ARG A 279 -21.63 -5.15 -3.06
N GLN A 280 -20.64 -4.97 -2.18
CA GLN A 280 -19.65 -3.90 -2.30
C GLN A 280 -18.76 -4.11 -3.52
N ARG A 281 -18.35 -5.34 -3.80
CA ARG A 281 -17.60 -5.72 -5.00
C ARG A 281 -18.44 -5.53 -6.26
N GLU A 282 -19.72 -5.88 -6.26
CA GLU A 282 -20.66 -5.64 -7.36
C GLU A 282 -20.86 -4.14 -7.61
N ARG A 283 -21.11 -3.35 -6.56
CA ARG A 283 -21.21 -1.88 -6.67
C ARG A 283 -19.92 -1.27 -7.18
N LEU A 284 -18.78 -1.77 -6.73
CA LEU A 284 -17.47 -1.29 -7.16
C LEU A 284 -17.18 -1.68 -8.62
N ALA A 285 -17.53 -2.90 -9.03
CA ALA A 285 -17.43 -3.35 -10.40
C ALA A 285 -18.34 -2.54 -11.34
N LEU A 286 -19.58 -2.26 -10.92
CA LEU A 286 -20.51 -1.39 -11.65
C LEU A 286 -19.92 0.03 -11.81
N ARG A 287 -19.41 0.62 -10.72
CA ARG A 287 -18.77 1.95 -10.77
C ARG A 287 -17.54 1.96 -11.66
N THR A 288 -16.72 0.91 -11.63
CA THR A 288 -15.59 0.75 -12.54
C THR A 288 -16.09 0.66 -13.98
N GLY A 289 -17.12 -0.16 -14.26
CA GLY A 289 -17.72 -0.30 -15.58
C GLY A 289 -18.26 1.03 -16.14
N ILE A 290 -18.98 1.80 -15.33
CA ILE A 290 -19.43 3.17 -15.69
C ILE A 290 -18.24 4.07 -15.99
N SER A 291 -17.21 4.05 -15.13
CA SER A 291 -16.02 4.90 -15.31
C SER A 291 -15.26 4.55 -16.60
N ILE A 292 -15.15 3.26 -16.93
CA ILE A 292 -14.58 2.77 -18.20
C ILE A 292 -15.46 3.22 -19.37
N GLY A 293 -16.78 3.08 -19.26
CA GLY A 293 -17.74 3.47 -20.29
C GLY A 293 -17.73 4.96 -20.62
N VAL A 294 -17.40 5.82 -19.64
CA VAL A 294 -17.20 7.26 -19.87
C VAL A 294 -15.81 7.54 -20.44
N PHE A 295 -14.77 6.88 -19.92
CA PHE A 295 -13.38 7.16 -20.33
C PHE A 295 -13.07 6.72 -21.77
N ILE A 296 -13.49 5.51 -22.18
CA ILE A 296 -13.11 4.95 -23.49
C ILE A 296 -13.54 5.84 -24.66
N PRO A 297 -14.80 6.29 -24.77
CA PRO A 297 -15.22 7.15 -25.88
C PRO A 297 -14.41 8.45 -25.96
N ILE A 298 -14.16 9.09 -24.82
CA ILE A 298 -13.38 10.34 -24.74
C ILE A 298 -11.92 10.08 -25.16
N ALA A 299 -11.33 8.98 -24.71
CA ALA A 299 -9.97 8.60 -25.10
C ALA A 299 -9.86 8.29 -26.60
N LEU A 300 -10.89 7.66 -27.20
CA LEU A 300 -10.94 7.41 -28.64
C LEU A 300 -11.06 8.71 -29.45
N VAL A 301 -11.89 9.66 -29.01
CA VAL A 301 -11.95 10.99 -29.63
C VAL A 301 -10.61 11.69 -29.57
N LEU A 302 -9.95 11.70 -28.41
CA LEU A 302 -8.60 12.26 -28.28
C LEU A 302 -7.60 11.55 -29.21
N PHE A 303 -7.64 10.21 -29.27
CA PHE A 303 -6.77 9.44 -30.13
C PHE A 303 -6.97 9.78 -31.61
N ASN A 304 -8.21 9.91 -32.06
CA ASN A 304 -8.50 10.29 -33.44
C ASN A 304 -8.02 11.72 -33.74
N ILE A 305 -8.25 12.69 -32.84
CA ILE A 305 -7.71 14.06 -33.02
C ILE A 305 -6.18 14.04 -33.14
N ILE A 306 -5.49 13.28 -32.27
CA ILE A 306 -4.03 13.16 -32.34
C ILE A 306 -3.61 12.48 -33.65
N LEU A 307 -4.30 11.43 -34.07
CA LEU A 307 -4.01 10.70 -35.31
C LEU A 307 -4.21 11.60 -36.54
N ASP A 308 -5.33 12.33 -36.58
CA ASP A 308 -5.63 13.31 -37.62
C ASP A 308 -4.51 14.33 -37.70
N ILE A 309 -4.12 14.96 -36.57
CA ILE A 309 -3.00 15.90 -36.51
C ILE A 309 -1.72 15.25 -37.05
N VAL A 310 -1.36 14.04 -36.60
CA VAL A 310 -0.12 13.36 -37.00
C VAL A 310 -0.09 13.02 -38.49
N LEU A 311 -1.21 12.57 -39.06
CA LEU A 311 -1.34 12.17 -40.47
C LEU A 311 -1.46 13.39 -41.40
N SER A 312 -2.18 14.42 -40.97
CA SER A 312 -2.33 15.68 -41.69
C SER A 312 -1.11 16.58 -41.41
N ARG A 313 -0.05 16.36 -42.20
CA ARG A 313 1.22 17.13 -42.10
C ARG A 313 1.03 18.67 -42.13
N GLN A 314 -0.11 19.16 -42.61
CA GLN A 314 -0.45 20.58 -42.75
C GLN A 314 -0.93 21.24 -41.43
N TYR A 315 -1.73 20.55 -40.60
CA TYR A 315 -2.26 21.11 -39.34
C TYR A 315 -1.27 21.06 -38.16
N LEU A 316 -0.16 20.35 -38.34
CA LEU A 316 0.90 20.13 -37.34
C LEU A 316 1.77 21.36 -37.05
N MET A 317 1.90 22.28 -38.01
CA MET A 317 2.82 23.43 -37.90
C MET A 317 2.20 24.63 -37.16
N GLU A 318 0.87 24.68 -37.04
CA GLU A 318 0.15 25.90 -36.66
C GLU A 318 -0.25 25.98 -35.18
N LEU A 319 -0.34 24.86 -34.45
CA LEU A 319 -0.71 24.87 -33.03
C LEU A 319 0.27 25.70 -32.18
N PRO A 320 -0.19 26.59 -31.28
CA PRO A 320 0.69 27.41 -30.46
C PRO A 320 1.61 26.54 -29.60
N GLN A 321 2.86 26.97 -29.42
CA GLN A 321 3.86 26.19 -28.67
C GLN A 321 3.36 25.83 -27.25
N MET A 322 2.74 26.79 -26.56
CA MET A 322 2.17 26.60 -25.23
C MET A 322 1.12 25.48 -25.20
N CYS A 323 0.22 25.45 -26.20
CA CYS A 323 -0.78 24.40 -26.33
C CYS A 323 -0.12 23.01 -26.48
N ARG A 324 0.96 22.90 -27.27
CA ARG A 324 1.65 21.62 -27.46
C ARG A 324 2.30 21.13 -26.16
N HIS A 325 3.01 22.01 -25.44
CA HIS A 325 3.67 21.67 -24.17
C HIS A 325 2.67 21.27 -23.07
N LEU A 326 1.56 22.02 -22.92
CA LEU A 326 0.48 21.70 -21.97
C LEU A 326 -0.21 20.37 -22.32
N SER A 327 -0.57 20.16 -23.58
CA SER A 327 -1.20 18.91 -24.04
C SER A 327 -0.29 17.71 -23.80
N ARG A 328 1.01 17.84 -24.05
CA ARG A 328 2.00 16.79 -23.76
C ARG A 328 2.09 16.48 -22.27
N LEU A 329 2.15 17.51 -21.42
CA LEU A 329 2.18 17.34 -19.96
C LEU A 329 0.94 16.61 -19.45
N HIS A 330 -0.25 17.00 -19.92
CA HIS A 330 -1.50 16.31 -19.55
C HIS A 330 -1.55 14.88 -20.06
N LEU A 331 -1.10 14.63 -21.30
CA LEU A 331 -1.06 13.27 -21.83
C LEU A 331 -0.12 12.37 -21.03
N ALA A 332 1.03 12.88 -20.58
CA ALA A 332 1.91 12.15 -19.68
C ALA A 332 1.26 11.84 -18.34
N ILE A 333 0.48 12.77 -17.78
CA ILE A 333 -0.29 12.55 -16.54
C ILE A 333 -1.35 11.47 -16.74
N VAL A 334 -2.08 11.48 -17.87
CA VAL A 334 -3.07 10.44 -18.21
C VAL A 334 -2.40 9.08 -18.25
N ILE A 335 -1.31 8.93 -19.02
CA ILE A 335 -0.57 7.67 -19.11
C ILE A 335 -0.04 7.23 -17.74
N TYR A 336 0.55 8.15 -16.97
CA TYR A 336 1.07 7.84 -15.63
C TYR A 336 -0.03 7.37 -14.69
N SER A 337 -1.19 8.04 -14.68
CA SER A 337 -2.27 7.70 -13.74
C SER A 337 -2.94 6.37 -14.06
N LEU A 338 -3.17 6.05 -15.34
CA LEU A 338 -3.74 4.76 -15.77
C LEU A 338 -2.76 3.61 -15.58
N SER A 339 -1.49 3.82 -15.91
CA SER A 339 -0.45 2.83 -15.67
C SER A 339 -0.25 2.59 -14.17
N LEU A 340 -0.25 3.64 -13.34
CA LEU A 340 -0.17 3.50 -11.89
C LEU A 340 -1.37 2.73 -11.31
N ALA A 341 -2.59 2.99 -11.78
CA ALA A 341 -3.77 2.20 -11.39
C ALA A 341 -3.60 0.71 -11.74
N THR A 342 -3.04 0.42 -12.92
CA THR A 342 -2.70 -0.94 -13.35
C THR A 342 -1.63 -1.56 -12.45
N VAL A 343 -0.62 -0.80 -12.05
CA VAL A 343 0.43 -1.22 -11.10
C VAL A 343 -0.18 -1.63 -9.76
N PHE A 344 -1.08 -0.83 -9.19
CA PHE A 344 -1.76 -1.19 -7.93
C PHE A 344 -2.67 -2.41 -8.08
N ALA A 345 -3.37 -2.56 -9.21
CA ALA A 345 -4.14 -3.76 -9.50
C ALA A 345 -3.26 -5.01 -9.59
N ILE A 346 -2.08 -4.89 -10.19
CA ILE A 346 -1.08 -5.96 -10.23
C ILE A 346 -0.57 -6.27 -8.82
N TYR A 347 -0.30 -5.26 -7.99
CA TYR A 347 0.11 -5.49 -6.61
C TYR A 347 -0.94 -6.29 -5.84
N GLU A 348 -2.23 -5.97 -5.97
CA GLU A 348 -3.28 -6.74 -5.29
C GLU A 348 -3.46 -8.14 -5.88
N ALA A 349 -3.43 -8.27 -7.21
CA ALA A 349 -3.55 -9.57 -7.89
C ALA A 349 -2.40 -10.51 -7.54
N LYS A 350 -1.18 -9.97 -7.41
CA LYS A 350 0.04 -10.69 -7.03
C LYS A 350 0.30 -10.67 -5.53
N ARG A 351 -0.56 -10.08 -4.71
CA ARG A 351 -0.38 -9.98 -3.24
C ARG A 351 0.96 -9.36 -2.83
N ILE A 352 1.40 -8.35 -3.56
CA ILE A 352 2.52 -7.51 -3.18
C ILE A 352 2.05 -6.50 -2.12
N ASN A 353 2.66 -6.52 -0.93
CA ASN A 353 2.27 -5.69 0.20
C ASN A 353 2.84 -4.26 0.06
N TYR A 354 2.30 -3.53 -0.91
CA TYR A 354 2.70 -2.15 -1.21
C TYR A 354 2.43 -1.19 -0.04
N VAL A 355 1.42 -1.46 0.80
CA VAL A 355 1.10 -0.66 2.00
C VAL A 355 2.27 -0.70 2.98
N LEU A 356 2.81 -1.89 3.24
CA LEU A 356 3.95 -2.08 4.13
C LEU A 356 5.23 -1.50 3.51
N ILE A 357 5.53 -1.86 2.26
CA ILE A 357 6.78 -1.48 1.59
C ILE A 357 6.89 0.04 1.42
N LEU A 358 5.78 0.69 1.08
CA LEU A 358 5.73 2.14 0.90
C LEU A 358 5.36 2.89 2.18
N GLU A 359 5.29 2.22 3.34
CA GLU A 359 4.96 2.80 4.65
C GLU A 359 3.67 3.67 4.60
N LEU A 360 2.66 3.22 3.85
CA LEU A 360 1.41 3.96 3.70
C LEU A 360 0.64 4.01 5.03
N PRO A 361 -0.14 5.09 5.28
CA PRO A 361 -1.02 5.16 6.45
C PRO A 361 -2.04 4.01 6.42
N SER A 362 -2.53 3.58 7.59
CA SER A 362 -3.29 2.33 7.87
C SER A 362 -3.95 1.65 6.65
N ALA A 363 -3.84 0.33 6.52
CA ALA A 363 -4.41 -0.45 5.41
C ALA A 363 -5.89 -0.13 5.11
N ASN A 364 -6.72 0.11 6.12
CA ASN A 364 -8.13 0.50 5.95
C ASN A 364 -8.34 1.85 5.23
N MET A 365 -7.31 2.71 5.21
CA MET A 365 -7.30 4.01 4.52
C MET A 365 -6.61 3.96 3.17
N ALA A 366 -5.75 2.96 2.93
CA ALA A 366 -5.18 2.73 1.61
C ALA A 366 -6.33 2.34 0.68
N ALA A 367 -6.51 3.11 -0.39
CA ALA A 367 -7.57 2.82 -1.36
C ALA A 367 -7.23 1.50 -2.06
N GLY A 368 -8.16 0.55 -2.07
CA GLY A 368 -7.97 -0.68 -2.85
C GLY A 368 -7.87 -0.41 -4.36
N ALA A 369 -7.30 -1.34 -5.12
CA ALA A 369 -6.95 -1.14 -6.53
C ALA A 369 -8.13 -0.69 -7.38
N ASN A 370 -9.32 -1.25 -7.17
CA ASN A 370 -10.53 -0.83 -7.87
C ASN A 370 -10.92 0.63 -7.57
N THR A 371 -10.71 1.10 -6.34
CA THR A 371 -10.96 2.51 -5.97
C THR A 371 -9.91 3.42 -6.61
N ILE A 372 -8.64 2.98 -6.65
CA ILE A 372 -7.57 3.69 -7.36
C ILE A 372 -7.89 3.77 -8.85
N ALA A 373 -8.33 2.67 -9.46
CA ALA A 373 -8.70 2.61 -10.88
C ALA A 373 -9.84 3.55 -11.22
N ILE A 374 -10.93 3.56 -10.44
CA ILE A 374 -12.03 4.51 -10.62
C ILE A 374 -11.51 5.95 -10.55
N ARG A 375 -10.71 6.28 -9.52
CA ARG A 375 -10.15 7.63 -9.37
C ARG A 375 -9.24 8.00 -10.54
N ALA A 376 -8.40 7.09 -11.01
CA ALA A 376 -7.51 7.30 -12.14
C ALA A 376 -8.28 7.49 -13.45
N LEU A 377 -9.37 6.76 -13.67
CA LEU A 377 -10.23 6.91 -14.84
C LEU A 377 -10.89 8.29 -14.87
N TRP A 378 -11.57 8.69 -13.79
CA TRP A 378 -12.19 10.03 -13.72
C TRP A 378 -11.17 11.16 -13.84
N PHE A 379 -10.02 10.99 -13.19
CA PHE A 379 -8.93 11.95 -13.28
C PHE A 379 -8.38 12.06 -14.71
N SER A 380 -8.17 10.94 -15.38
CA SER A 380 -7.75 10.89 -16.79
C SER A 380 -8.80 11.49 -17.72
N THR A 381 -10.08 11.25 -17.47
CA THR A 381 -11.18 11.85 -18.24
C THR A 381 -11.12 13.37 -18.20
N ILE A 382 -10.90 13.99 -17.03
CA ILE A 382 -10.78 15.44 -16.90
C ILE A 382 -9.62 15.95 -17.77
N HIS A 383 -8.46 15.29 -17.71
CA HIS A 383 -7.32 15.67 -18.54
C HIS A 383 -7.57 15.49 -20.03
N CYS A 384 -8.19 14.38 -20.46
CA CYS A 384 -8.52 14.15 -21.87
C CYS A 384 -9.50 15.20 -22.39
N VAL A 385 -10.53 15.55 -21.62
CA VAL A 385 -11.48 16.62 -21.98
C VAL A 385 -10.74 17.95 -22.10
N SER A 386 -9.89 18.32 -21.13
CA SER A 386 -9.08 19.55 -21.21
C SER A 386 -8.18 19.59 -22.45
N ILE A 387 -7.55 18.48 -22.83
CA ILE A 387 -6.73 18.40 -24.05
C ILE A 387 -7.60 18.59 -25.29
N ILE A 388 -8.72 17.87 -25.41
CA ILE A 388 -9.64 17.98 -26.55
C ILE A 388 -10.13 19.42 -26.70
N MET A 389 -10.67 20.00 -25.63
CA MET A 389 -11.21 21.36 -25.64
C MET A 389 -10.12 22.39 -25.92
N GLY A 390 -8.93 22.22 -25.34
CA GLY A 390 -7.78 23.09 -25.60
C GLY A 390 -7.32 23.05 -27.06
N ILE A 391 -7.16 21.86 -27.63
CA ILE A 391 -6.73 21.70 -29.03
C ILE A 391 -7.78 22.28 -29.99
N VAL A 392 -9.06 21.98 -29.79
CA VAL A 392 -10.15 22.48 -30.64
C VAL A 392 -10.27 24.01 -30.53
N SER A 393 -10.17 24.57 -29.32
CA SER A 393 -10.16 26.02 -29.09
C SER A 393 -8.97 26.70 -29.77
N ALA A 394 -7.76 26.14 -29.63
CA ALA A 394 -6.56 26.67 -30.28
C ALA A 394 -6.67 26.64 -31.81
N PHE A 395 -7.13 25.51 -32.36
CA PHE A 395 -7.30 25.32 -33.80
C PHE A 395 -8.30 26.30 -34.40
N THR A 396 -9.49 26.41 -33.78
CA THR A 396 -10.52 27.35 -34.25
C THR A 396 -10.10 28.81 -34.14
N SER A 397 -9.33 29.16 -33.11
CA SER A 397 -8.77 30.51 -32.94
C SER A 397 -7.78 30.85 -34.06
N LEU A 398 -6.93 29.90 -34.47
CA LEU A 398 -6.00 30.07 -35.60
C LEU A 398 -6.76 30.25 -36.92
N SER A 399 -7.75 29.39 -37.20
CA SER A 399 -8.54 29.46 -38.44
C SER A 399 -9.29 30.79 -38.57
N SER A 400 -9.75 31.39 -37.45
CA SER A 400 -10.45 32.69 -37.47
C SER A 400 -9.56 33.87 -37.89
N SER A 401 -8.23 33.72 -37.88
CA SER A 401 -7.28 34.79 -38.17
C SER A 401 -6.92 34.93 -39.66
N GLU A 402 -7.13 33.92 -40.50
CA GLU A 402 -6.61 33.94 -41.89
C GLU A 402 -7.70 33.83 -42.99
N GLN A 403 -8.78 33.06 -42.81
CA GLN A 403 -9.97 33.01 -43.70
C GLN A 403 -11.10 32.21 -43.00
N PRO A 404 -12.40 32.47 -43.24
CA PRO A 404 -13.47 31.59 -42.77
C PRO A 404 -13.44 30.29 -43.57
N VAL A 405 -12.82 29.25 -43.02
CA VAL A 405 -12.95 27.88 -43.55
C VAL A 405 -14.45 27.52 -43.52
N PRO A 406 -15.05 27.00 -44.61
CA PRO A 406 -16.39 26.44 -44.54
C PRO A 406 -16.37 25.40 -43.45
N SER A 407 -17.21 25.57 -42.43
CA SER A 407 -17.33 24.66 -41.30
C SER A 407 -17.80 23.30 -41.79
N GLU A 408 -16.91 22.48 -42.34
CA GLU A 408 -17.12 21.06 -42.34
C GLU A 408 -17.22 20.67 -40.87
N PRO A 409 -18.38 20.16 -40.42
CA PRO A 409 -18.53 19.75 -39.05
C PRO A 409 -17.44 18.72 -38.76
N LEU A 410 -16.73 18.89 -37.64
CA LEU A 410 -15.88 17.83 -37.07
C LEU A 410 -16.61 16.50 -37.29
N PRO A 411 -15.98 15.47 -37.88
CA PRO A 411 -16.65 14.27 -38.41
C PRO A 411 -17.29 13.38 -37.33
N TYR A 412 -17.41 13.90 -36.11
CA TYR A 412 -17.92 13.24 -34.93
C TYR A 412 -19.34 13.75 -34.61
N PRO A 413 -20.25 12.87 -34.15
CA PRO A 413 -21.55 13.30 -33.65
C PRO A 413 -21.34 14.32 -32.53
N PHE A 414 -22.10 15.42 -32.58
CA PHE A 414 -21.95 16.60 -31.71
C PHE A 414 -20.67 17.43 -31.89
N GLY A 415 -19.86 17.17 -32.92
CA GLY A 415 -18.59 17.88 -33.17
C GLY A 415 -18.75 19.40 -33.30
N GLN A 416 -19.82 19.86 -33.95
CA GLN A 416 -20.15 21.29 -34.05
C GLN A 416 -20.46 21.93 -32.67
N TYR A 417 -21.24 21.25 -31.83
CA TYR A 417 -21.53 21.72 -30.47
C TYR A 417 -20.27 21.74 -29.60
N LEU A 418 -19.40 20.75 -29.76
CA LEU A 418 -18.11 20.69 -29.06
C LEU A 418 -17.19 21.85 -29.47
N ALA A 419 -17.15 22.18 -30.77
CA ALA A 419 -16.39 23.33 -31.27
C ALA A 419 -16.92 24.65 -30.70
N ILE A 420 -18.25 24.85 -30.69
CA ILE A 420 -18.88 26.04 -30.08
C ILE A 420 -18.54 26.12 -28.58
N LEU A 421 -18.64 24.99 -27.86
CA LEU A 421 -18.29 24.93 -26.45
C LEU A 421 -16.81 25.26 -26.20
N ALA A 422 -15.91 24.77 -27.06
CA ALA A 422 -14.48 25.01 -26.95
C ALA A 422 -14.12 26.49 -27.17
N GLN A 423 -14.87 27.19 -28.02
CA GLN A 423 -14.69 28.61 -28.29
C GLN A 423 -15.12 29.54 -27.15
N LEU A 424 -15.92 29.05 -26.18
CA LEU A 424 -16.37 29.89 -25.05
C LEU A 424 -15.22 30.43 -24.20
N VAL A 425 -14.08 29.73 -24.20
CA VAL A 425 -12.94 30.04 -23.35
C VAL A 425 -11.66 29.78 -24.14
N PRO A 426 -10.62 30.63 -24.02
CA PRO A 426 -9.35 30.42 -24.68
C PRO A 426 -8.67 29.11 -24.24
N TYR A 427 -7.87 28.53 -25.12
CA TYR A 427 -7.26 27.21 -24.94
C TYR A 427 -6.37 27.12 -23.69
N GLU A 428 -5.74 28.22 -23.29
CA GLU A 428 -4.90 28.31 -22.09
C GLU A 428 -5.72 27.96 -20.83
N VAL A 429 -6.95 28.45 -20.74
CA VAL A 429 -7.81 28.21 -19.57
C VAL A 429 -8.32 26.77 -19.59
N TRP A 430 -8.73 26.23 -20.74
CA TRP A 430 -9.14 24.83 -20.86
C TRP A 430 -8.07 23.86 -20.35
N LEU A 431 -6.81 24.13 -20.73
CA LEU A 431 -5.65 23.36 -20.31
C LEU A 431 -5.25 23.68 -18.85
N CYS A 432 -5.61 24.85 -18.31
CA CYS A 432 -5.34 25.16 -16.91
C CYS A 432 -6.35 24.56 -15.91
N ILE A 433 -7.57 24.23 -16.33
CA ILE A 433 -8.64 23.68 -15.45
C ILE A 433 -8.17 22.51 -14.56
N PRO A 434 -7.45 21.49 -15.06
CA PRO A 434 -7.02 20.37 -14.22
C PRO A 434 -6.09 20.80 -13.08
N PHE A 435 -5.37 21.92 -13.20
CA PHE A 435 -4.50 22.39 -12.13
C PHE A 435 -5.24 22.91 -10.90
N ALA A 436 -6.49 23.37 -11.06
CA ALA A 436 -7.34 23.72 -9.91
C ALA A 436 -7.56 22.51 -8.99
N PHE A 437 -7.63 21.29 -9.55
CA PHE A 437 -7.74 20.07 -8.75
C PHE A 437 -6.48 19.78 -7.93
N TYR A 438 -5.28 20.00 -8.49
CA TYR A 438 -4.03 19.86 -7.74
C TYR A 438 -3.91 20.90 -6.63
N PHE A 439 -4.33 22.14 -6.90
CA PHE A 439 -4.37 23.18 -5.89
C PHE A 439 -5.31 22.78 -4.75
N TYR A 440 -6.54 22.35 -5.06
CA TYR A 440 -7.47 21.81 -4.05
C TYR A 440 -6.89 20.61 -3.29
N TRP A 441 -6.19 19.71 -3.99
CA TRP A 441 -5.53 18.57 -3.37
C TRP A 441 -4.47 19.00 -2.35
N LEU A 442 -3.62 19.97 -2.74
CA LEU A 442 -2.53 20.52 -1.93
C LEU A 442 -3.07 21.26 -0.71
N MET A 443 -4.06 22.14 -0.92
CA MET A 443 -4.75 22.86 0.16
C MET A 443 -5.39 21.87 1.14
N GLY A 444 -6.02 20.80 0.63
CA GLY A 444 -6.53 19.72 1.47
C GLY A 444 -5.45 19.04 2.32
N ALA A 445 -4.27 18.79 1.74
CA ALA A 445 -3.15 18.16 2.45
C ALA A 445 -2.57 19.05 3.58
N ILE A 446 -2.51 20.36 3.34
CA ILE A 446 -1.95 21.36 4.27
C ILE A 446 -2.94 21.66 5.40
N PHE A 447 -4.16 22.09 5.06
CA PHE A 447 -5.12 22.66 6.01
C PHE A 447 -5.97 21.60 6.73
N PHE A 448 -6.17 20.41 6.14
CA PHE A 448 -7.04 19.37 6.69
C PHE A 448 -6.32 18.03 6.93
N PRO A 449 -5.27 18.02 7.76
CA PRO A 449 -4.36 16.88 7.88
C PRO A 449 -4.98 15.63 8.51
N LYS A 450 -5.96 15.81 9.41
CA LYS A 450 -6.68 14.70 10.05
C LYS A 450 -7.64 14.00 9.07
N ARG A 451 -8.18 14.74 8.10
CA ARG A 451 -9.13 14.24 7.09
C ARG A 451 -8.41 13.59 5.91
N TYR A 452 -7.32 14.19 5.44
CA TYR A 452 -6.59 13.73 4.25
C TYR A 452 -5.21 13.16 4.59
N LYS A 453 -5.18 12.17 5.49
CA LYS A 453 -3.93 11.56 5.98
C LYS A 453 -3.02 11.05 4.84
N LEU A 454 -3.58 10.44 3.79
CA LEU A 454 -2.81 9.96 2.64
C LEU A 454 -2.21 11.12 1.82
N ARG A 455 -2.95 12.22 1.62
CA ARG A 455 -2.43 13.40 0.89
C ARG A 455 -1.28 14.03 1.66
N ARG A 456 -1.44 14.18 2.97
CA ARG A 456 -0.39 14.66 3.87
C ARG A 456 0.81 13.72 3.89
N TYR A 457 0.60 12.40 3.88
CA TYR A 457 1.69 11.44 3.78
C TYR A 457 2.52 11.69 2.51
N CYS A 458 1.89 11.74 1.33
CA CYS A 458 2.60 12.00 0.07
C CYS A 458 3.35 13.34 0.09
N LEU A 459 2.71 14.41 0.59
CA LEU A 459 3.35 15.72 0.74
C LEU A 459 4.58 15.66 1.66
N MET A 460 4.45 15.00 2.82
CA MET A 460 5.54 14.88 3.77
C MET A 460 6.69 14.02 3.22
N VAL A 461 6.40 12.95 2.48
CA VAL A 461 7.44 12.16 1.81
C VAL A 461 8.17 13.02 0.78
N PHE A 462 7.43 13.74 -0.08
CA PHE A 462 8.02 14.65 -1.07
C PHE A 462 8.92 15.71 -0.42
N LEU A 463 8.43 16.42 0.60
CA LEU A 463 9.22 17.44 1.32
C LEU A 463 10.44 16.84 2.02
N ARG A 464 10.33 15.63 2.56
CA ARG A 464 11.49 14.92 3.15
C ARG A 464 12.54 14.56 2.10
N CYS A 465 12.12 14.24 0.87
CA CYS A 465 13.04 13.97 -0.21
C CYS A 465 13.87 15.19 -0.61
N LEU A 466 13.32 16.40 -0.50
CA LEU A 466 14.03 17.65 -0.80
C LEU A 466 15.11 18.02 0.23
N ASN A 467 15.12 17.38 1.41
CA ASN A 467 16.15 17.60 2.42
C ASN A 467 16.80 16.27 2.86
N PRO A 468 17.61 15.65 1.97
CA PRO A 468 18.20 14.34 2.23
C PRO A 468 19.34 14.38 3.27
N CYS A 469 19.84 15.57 3.64
CA CYS A 469 20.97 15.73 4.55
C CYS A 469 20.58 15.59 6.03
N VAL A 470 19.32 15.84 6.39
CA VAL A 470 18.91 16.00 7.80
C VAL A 470 18.35 14.72 8.41
N ARG A 471 17.90 13.75 7.61
CA ARG A 471 17.18 12.57 8.11
C ARG A 471 17.66 11.27 7.48
N ARG A 472 17.42 10.17 8.18
CA ARG A 472 17.61 8.81 7.66
C ARG A 472 16.76 8.61 6.41
N ILE A 473 17.37 7.99 5.39
CA ILE A 473 16.71 7.76 4.10
C ILE A 473 16.02 6.39 4.10
N ASN A 474 14.68 6.41 4.08
CA ASN A 474 13.86 5.19 4.02
C ASN A 474 13.50 4.80 2.58
N PHE A 475 13.00 3.58 2.40
CA PHE A 475 12.55 3.05 1.10
C PHE A 475 11.61 3.98 0.33
N PRO A 476 10.51 4.50 0.92
CA PRO A 476 9.57 5.33 0.18
C PRO A 476 10.25 6.58 -0.41
N GLN A 477 11.17 7.22 0.32
CA GLN A 477 11.76 8.48 -0.11
C GLN A 477 12.58 8.34 -1.40
N PHE A 478 13.46 7.34 -1.49
CA PHE A 478 14.21 7.14 -2.74
C PHE A 478 13.33 6.55 -3.85
N PHE A 479 12.32 5.72 -3.50
CA PHE A 479 11.35 5.22 -4.48
C PHE A 479 10.57 6.35 -5.16
N PHE A 480 10.10 7.34 -4.40
CA PHE A 480 9.40 8.51 -4.93
C PHE A 480 10.33 9.41 -5.76
N MET A 481 11.58 9.59 -5.34
CA MET A 481 12.54 10.40 -6.12
C MET A 481 13.00 9.72 -7.41
N ASP A 482 13.03 8.39 -7.45
CA ASP A 482 13.29 7.65 -8.70
C ASP A 482 12.19 7.87 -9.75
N GLN A 483 10.96 8.22 -9.35
CA GLN A 483 9.93 8.65 -10.29
C GLN A 483 10.33 9.96 -10.98
N GLY A 484 10.82 10.93 -10.21
CA GLY A 484 11.19 12.26 -10.71
C GLY A 484 12.33 12.24 -11.74
N VAL A 485 13.27 11.29 -11.63
CA VAL A 485 14.37 11.11 -12.59
C VAL A 485 13.86 10.74 -14.00
N SER A 486 12.67 10.16 -14.12
CA SER A 486 12.03 9.82 -15.41
C SER A 486 11.19 10.95 -15.99
N LEU A 487 11.07 12.10 -15.31
CA LEU A 487 10.22 13.21 -15.74
C LEU A 487 10.98 14.32 -16.47
N SER A 488 12.18 14.05 -16.97
CA SER A 488 13.07 15.07 -17.57
C SER A 488 12.39 15.90 -18.67
N ILE A 489 11.62 15.27 -19.57
CA ILE A 489 10.89 15.97 -20.64
C ILE A 489 9.69 16.76 -20.09
N MET A 490 9.03 16.25 -19.05
CA MET A 490 7.94 16.97 -18.38
C MET A 490 8.45 18.17 -17.58
N ILE A 491 9.69 18.10 -17.08
CA ILE A 491 10.35 19.24 -16.45
C ILE A 491 10.60 20.34 -17.48
N ILE A 492 11.02 19.99 -18.72
CA ILE A 492 11.14 20.96 -19.81
C ILE A 492 9.78 21.61 -20.10
N ASP A 493 8.70 20.83 -20.18
CA ASP A 493 7.35 21.36 -20.38
C ASP A 493 6.94 22.30 -19.24
N LEU A 494 7.14 21.89 -18.00
CA LEU A 494 6.82 22.69 -16.82
C LEU A 494 7.61 24.00 -16.81
N CYS A 495 8.90 23.94 -17.13
CA CYS A 495 9.78 25.09 -17.27
C CYS A 495 9.27 26.08 -18.33
N TYR A 496 8.89 25.56 -19.49
CA TYR A 496 8.32 26.35 -20.57
C TYR A 496 6.99 27.00 -20.16
N ILE A 497 6.08 26.24 -19.56
CA ILE A 497 4.75 26.69 -19.13
C ILE A 497 4.86 27.78 -18.07
N LEU A 498 5.64 27.55 -17.01
CA LEU A 498 5.77 28.49 -15.89
C LEU A 498 6.43 29.81 -16.30
N SER A 499 7.31 29.77 -17.31
CA SER A 499 8.03 30.94 -17.79
C SER A 499 7.39 31.60 -19.00
N GLY A 500 6.29 31.08 -19.56
CA GLY A 500 5.74 31.59 -20.82
C GLY A 500 6.70 31.44 -22.01
N GLY A 501 7.65 30.51 -21.93
CA GLY A 501 8.71 30.33 -22.93
C GLY A 501 9.93 31.23 -22.77
N TYR A 502 9.98 32.09 -21.73
CA TYR A 502 11.10 33.01 -21.51
C TYR A 502 12.28 32.39 -20.75
N MET A 503 12.16 31.18 -20.21
CA MET A 503 13.24 30.57 -19.43
C MET A 503 14.39 30.09 -20.33
N PRO A 504 15.63 30.54 -20.09
CA PRO A 504 16.79 30.04 -20.81
C PRO A 504 16.98 28.52 -20.67
N ASP A 505 17.50 27.89 -21.71
CA ASP A 505 17.72 26.44 -21.80
C ASP A 505 18.71 25.92 -20.74
N TYR A 506 19.74 26.69 -20.39
CA TYR A 506 20.68 26.32 -19.31
C TYR A 506 20.03 26.32 -17.91
N ILE A 507 19.04 27.18 -17.67
CA ILE A 507 18.26 27.14 -16.42
C ILE A 507 17.36 25.90 -16.41
N THR A 508 16.75 25.59 -17.55
CA THR A 508 15.96 24.35 -17.73
C THR A 508 16.82 23.12 -17.47
N ALA A 509 18.07 23.08 -17.94
CA ALA A 509 19.02 22.01 -17.66
C ALA A 509 19.30 21.85 -16.15
N CYS A 510 19.39 22.96 -15.39
CA CYS A 510 19.54 22.92 -13.93
C CYS A 510 18.32 22.27 -13.25
N PHE A 511 17.10 22.59 -13.70
CA PHE A 511 15.89 21.92 -13.19
C PHE A 511 15.89 20.42 -13.50
N MET A 512 16.32 20.01 -14.70
CA MET A 512 16.46 18.59 -15.05
C MET A 512 17.48 17.84 -14.17
N MET A 513 18.54 18.52 -13.71
CA MET A 513 19.55 17.94 -12.82
C MET A 513 19.03 17.74 -11.39
N THR A 514 18.01 18.47 -10.96
CA THR A 514 17.55 18.53 -9.56
C THR A 514 17.28 17.14 -8.96
N PHE A 515 16.49 16.29 -9.63
CA PHE A 515 16.18 14.95 -9.12
C PHE A 515 17.41 14.03 -9.08
N ASN A 516 18.32 14.14 -10.05
CA ASN A 516 19.57 13.37 -10.06
C ASN A 516 20.49 13.78 -8.90
N ILE A 517 20.61 15.09 -8.63
CA ILE A 517 21.39 15.61 -7.49
C ILE A 517 20.80 15.10 -6.17
N ILE A 518 19.49 15.22 -5.98
CA ILE A 518 18.81 14.72 -4.76
C ILE A 518 19.07 13.23 -4.57
N ARG A 519 18.96 12.42 -5.64
CA ARG A 519 19.23 10.98 -5.56
C ARG A 519 20.69 10.67 -5.24
N ALA A 520 21.64 11.40 -5.83
CA ALA A 520 23.06 11.26 -5.50
C ALA A 520 23.33 11.56 -4.02
N MET A 521 22.76 12.65 -3.49
CA MET A 521 22.87 13.02 -2.06
C MET A 521 22.26 11.95 -1.14
N GLN A 522 21.09 11.41 -1.49
CA GLN A 522 20.45 10.33 -0.75
C GLN A 522 21.32 9.06 -0.71
N CYS A 523 21.96 8.71 -1.83
CA CYS A 523 22.86 7.56 -1.90
C CYS A 523 24.13 7.78 -1.07
N GLY A 524 24.72 8.98 -1.12
CA GLY A 524 25.86 9.36 -0.29
C GLY A 524 25.54 9.32 1.21
N ARG A 525 24.34 9.76 1.61
CA ARG A 525 23.88 9.66 3.00
C ARG A 525 23.76 8.21 3.47
N ARG A 526 23.19 7.34 2.64
CA ARG A 526 23.08 5.90 2.95
C ARG A 526 24.45 5.23 3.04
N TYR A 527 25.41 5.63 2.22
CA TYR A 527 26.80 5.19 2.37
C TYR A 527 27.37 5.61 3.72
N LYS A 528 27.24 6.89 4.11
CA LYS A 528 27.70 7.41 5.41
C LYS A 528 27.07 6.67 6.60
N GLU A 529 25.82 6.21 6.49
CA GLU A 529 25.15 5.45 7.56
C GLU A 529 25.54 3.97 7.61
N SER A 530 25.72 3.32 6.45
CA SER A 530 25.92 1.87 6.39
C SER A 530 27.39 1.44 6.25
N GLY A 531 28.30 2.33 5.83
CA GLY A 531 29.70 2.01 5.52
C GLY A 531 29.89 1.19 4.23
N ASN A 532 28.82 0.65 3.65
CA ASN A 532 28.89 -0.26 2.52
C ASN A 532 29.00 0.50 1.19
N VAL A 533 30.15 0.37 0.52
CA VAL A 533 30.40 0.95 -0.81
C VAL A 533 29.38 0.44 -1.82
N TYR A 534 29.20 -0.87 -1.89
CA TYR A 534 28.14 -1.49 -2.67
C TYR A 534 26.93 -1.81 -1.78
N PRO A 535 25.69 -1.47 -2.16
CA PRO A 535 25.27 -0.87 -3.44
C PRO A 535 25.27 0.68 -3.45
N ASN A 536 25.55 1.35 -2.33
CA ASN A 536 25.24 2.78 -2.17
C ASN A 536 26.03 3.72 -3.11
N ILE A 537 27.35 3.57 -3.19
CA ILE A 537 28.22 4.39 -4.06
C ILE A 537 27.98 4.09 -5.53
N HIS A 538 27.77 2.82 -5.89
CA HIS A 538 27.43 2.45 -7.26
C HIS A 538 26.10 3.11 -7.68
N ASN A 539 25.10 3.11 -6.79
CA ASN A 539 23.85 3.81 -7.04
C ASN A 539 24.06 5.33 -7.16
N MET A 540 24.97 5.92 -6.37
CA MET A 540 25.31 7.34 -6.46
C MET A 540 25.92 7.69 -7.82
N ILE A 541 26.88 6.88 -8.29
CA ILE A 541 27.55 7.05 -9.60
C ILE A 541 26.52 7.05 -10.74
N LYS A 542 25.49 6.20 -10.66
CA LYS A 542 24.37 6.18 -11.61
C LYS A 542 23.79 7.57 -11.89
N TYR A 543 23.56 8.35 -10.84
CA TYR A 543 22.93 9.67 -10.94
C TYR A 543 23.95 10.77 -11.25
N LEU A 544 25.22 10.61 -10.84
CA LEU A 544 26.29 11.55 -11.18
C LEU A 544 26.61 11.50 -12.69
N ILE A 545 26.68 10.32 -13.30
CA ILE A 545 26.89 10.14 -14.74
C ILE A 545 25.74 10.78 -15.55
N SER A 546 24.53 10.85 -14.99
CA SER A 546 23.39 11.51 -15.62
C SER A 546 23.51 13.03 -15.69
N LEU A 547 24.31 13.69 -14.84
CA LEU A 547 24.33 15.15 -14.75
C LEU A 547 24.83 15.83 -16.02
N PRO A 548 26.00 15.46 -16.60
CA PRO A 548 26.51 16.15 -17.78
C PRO A 548 25.56 16.05 -18.97
N GLY A 549 24.91 14.89 -19.16
CA GLY A 549 23.98 14.73 -20.28
C GLY A 549 22.74 15.65 -20.22
N CYS A 550 22.40 16.26 -19.08
CA CYS A 550 21.30 17.24 -19.02
C CYS A 550 21.63 18.49 -19.84
N PHE A 551 22.92 18.82 -20.01
CA PHE A 551 23.37 19.89 -20.87
C PHE A 551 23.17 19.62 -22.37
N ALA A 552 22.76 18.40 -22.76
CA ALA A 552 22.34 18.12 -24.13
C ALA A 552 21.04 18.84 -24.53
N SER A 553 20.34 19.46 -23.57
CA SER A 553 19.20 20.34 -23.81
C SER A 553 19.58 21.80 -24.08
N VAL A 554 20.87 22.16 -23.92
CA VAL A 554 21.36 23.54 -24.08
C VAL A 554 21.84 23.75 -25.51
N SER A 555 21.15 24.61 -26.24
CA SER A 555 21.33 24.87 -27.67
C SER A 555 22.76 25.34 -27.97
N ALA A 556 23.29 26.24 -27.14
CA ALA A 556 24.65 26.77 -27.29
C ALA A 556 25.74 25.68 -27.24
N LEU A 557 25.55 24.64 -26.42
CA LEU A 557 26.51 23.54 -26.28
C LEU A 557 26.37 22.52 -27.42
N ILE A 558 25.14 22.24 -27.85
CA ILE A 558 24.85 21.30 -28.95
C ILE A 558 25.33 21.85 -30.31
N ASN A 559 25.45 23.17 -30.46
CA ASN A 559 26.02 23.77 -31.66
C ASN A 559 27.53 23.51 -31.82
N ILE A 560 28.23 23.16 -30.73
CA ILE A 560 29.66 22.82 -30.76
C ILE A 560 29.80 21.32 -31.00
N LEU A 561 30.28 20.94 -32.19
CA LEU A 561 30.33 19.54 -32.66
C LEU A 561 30.98 18.57 -31.67
N GLY A 562 32.15 18.92 -31.14
CA GLY A 562 32.89 18.08 -30.18
C GLY A 562 32.14 17.90 -28.86
N ILE A 563 31.51 18.96 -28.35
CA ILE A 563 30.72 18.91 -27.11
C ILE A 563 29.44 18.11 -27.34
N ARG A 564 28.74 18.31 -28.46
CA ARG A 564 27.54 17.55 -28.83
C ARG A 564 27.78 16.04 -28.78
N TYR A 565 28.78 15.55 -29.51
CA TYR A 565 29.05 14.11 -29.53
C TYR A 565 29.55 13.60 -28.17
N THR A 566 30.30 14.40 -27.41
CA THR A 566 30.69 14.05 -26.05
C THR A 566 29.47 13.84 -25.14
N LEU A 567 28.50 14.77 -25.16
CA LEU A 567 27.27 14.67 -24.38
C LEU A 567 26.41 13.48 -24.82
N TYR A 568 26.36 13.19 -26.13
CA TYR A 568 25.63 12.03 -26.66
C TYR A 568 26.30 10.72 -26.23
N SER A 569 27.62 10.63 -26.26
CA SER A 569 28.37 9.47 -25.74
C SER A 569 28.11 9.25 -24.26
N ILE A 570 28.07 10.32 -23.45
CA ILE A 570 27.70 10.23 -22.02
C ILE A 570 26.28 9.66 -21.86
N ARG A 571 25.31 10.12 -22.66
CA ARG A 571 23.93 9.58 -22.66
C ARG A 571 23.86 8.10 -23.03
N CYS A 572 24.69 7.64 -23.96
CA CYS A 572 24.80 6.22 -24.30
C CYS A 572 25.39 5.40 -23.14
N ILE A 573 26.48 5.87 -22.51
CA ILE A 573 27.10 5.21 -21.34
C ILE A 573 26.10 5.14 -20.17
N GLU A 574 25.41 6.25 -19.90
CA GLU A 574 24.36 6.32 -18.89
C GLU A 574 23.26 5.28 -19.16
N THR A 575 22.86 5.12 -20.42
CA THR A 575 21.83 4.16 -20.82
C THR A 575 22.25 2.73 -20.51
N ILE A 576 23.48 2.34 -20.87
CA ILE A 576 24.03 1.01 -20.58
C ILE A 576 24.05 0.75 -19.06
N TYR A 577 24.55 1.73 -18.28
CA TYR A 577 24.63 1.60 -16.84
C TYR A 577 23.24 1.48 -16.19
N LYS A 578 22.25 2.23 -16.68
CA LYS A 578 20.88 2.17 -16.17
C LYS A 578 20.13 0.89 -16.60
N ILE A 579 20.41 0.32 -17.78
CA ILE A 579 19.90 -1.00 -18.17
C ILE A 579 20.43 -2.07 -17.21
N TYR A 580 21.74 -2.06 -16.93
CA TYR A 580 22.34 -2.95 -15.93
C TYR A 580 21.64 -2.77 -14.57
N TRP A 581 21.53 -1.53 -14.09
CA TRP A 581 20.95 -1.25 -12.79
C TRP A 581 19.49 -1.71 -12.66
N ASP A 582 18.64 -1.36 -13.63
CA ASP A 582 17.23 -1.72 -13.60
C ASP A 582 17.06 -3.26 -13.54
N THR A 583 17.82 -3.99 -14.36
CA THR A 583 17.61 -5.43 -14.56
C THR A 583 18.29 -6.30 -13.51
N VAL A 584 19.48 -5.90 -13.06
CA VAL A 584 20.30 -6.65 -12.11
C VAL A 584 20.00 -6.22 -10.67
N GLU A 585 19.98 -4.92 -10.37
CA GLU A 585 19.80 -4.44 -8.99
C GLU A 585 18.33 -4.29 -8.61
N ASP A 586 17.58 -3.51 -9.39
CA ASP A 586 16.23 -3.10 -9.01
C ASP A 586 15.22 -4.24 -9.20
N TRP A 587 15.36 -5.02 -10.28
CA TRP A 587 14.47 -6.16 -10.58
C TRP A 587 15.01 -7.50 -10.07
N ALA A 588 16.32 -7.61 -9.79
CA ALA A 588 16.99 -8.85 -9.40
C ALA A 588 16.69 -10.05 -10.34
N LEU A 589 16.66 -9.79 -11.65
CA LEU A 589 16.42 -10.82 -12.67
C LEU A 589 17.56 -11.83 -12.78
N PHE A 590 18.79 -11.33 -12.59
CA PHE A 590 20.02 -12.09 -12.73
C PHE A 590 20.71 -12.27 -11.38
N SER A 591 21.77 -13.07 -11.35
CA SER A 591 22.52 -13.43 -10.12
C SER A 591 23.35 -12.29 -9.52
N GLY A 592 23.35 -11.10 -10.12
CA GLY A 592 23.95 -9.90 -9.57
C GLY A 592 22.92 -9.08 -8.79
N GLY A 593 23.37 -8.26 -7.85
CA GLY A 593 22.48 -7.42 -7.08
C GLY A 593 22.62 -7.62 -5.58
N SER A 594 22.54 -6.55 -4.80
CA SER A 594 22.59 -6.64 -3.32
C SER A 594 21.53 -7.61 -2.77
N GLY A 595 20.35 -7.64 -3.38
CA GLY A 595 19.31 -8.62 -3.10
C GLY A 595 19.72 -10.04 -3.50
N ALA A 596 20.07 -10.27 -4.76
CA ALA A 596 20.45 -11.61 -5.24
C ALA A 596 21.62 -12.21 -4.44
N ILE A 597 22.59 -11.39 -4.01
CA ILE A 597 23.70 -11.77 -3.15
C ILE A 597 23.19 -12.22 -1.77
N LEU A 598 22.29 -11.45 -1.14
CA LEU A 598 21.68 -11.82 0.14
C LEU A 598 20.91 -13.14 0.05
N PHE A 599 20.15 -13.34 -1.03
CA PHE A 599 19.41 -14.58 -1.27
C PHE A 599 20.36 -15.78 -1.36
N LYS A 600 21.45 -15.62 -2.12
CA LYS A 600 22.48 -16.66 -2.30
C LYS A 600 23.18 -17.01 -0.99
N GLN A 601 23.48 -16.01 -0.16
CA GLN A 601 24.07 -16.23 1.17
C GLN A 601 23.10 -16.99 2.07
N THR A 602 21.81 -16.62 2.07
CA THR A 602 20.79 -17.21 2.94
C THR A 602 20.40 -18.64 2.51
N HIS A 603 20.49 -18.98 1.22
CA HIS A 603 20.08 -20.27 0.66
C HIS A 603 21.24 -21.12 0.12
N SER A 604 22.47 -20.86 0.60
CA SER A 604 23.73 -21.45 0.11
C SER A 604 23.74 -22.99 0.09
N ASP A 605 22.99 -23.63 1.00
CA ASP A 605 23.00 -25.09 1.18
C ASP A 605 22.27 -25.88 0.09
N LYS A 606 21.39 -25.23 -0.70
CA LYS A 606 20.60 -25.92 -1.72
C LYS A 606 21.26 -25.80 -3.11
N LYS A 607 21.76 -26.94 -3.64
CA LYS A 607 22.42 -27.06 -4.97
C LYS A 607 21.65 -26.40 -6.12
N ILE A 608 20.31 -26.37 -6.05
CA ILE A 608 19.41 -25.75 -7.03
C ILE A 608 19.69 -24.24 -7.23
N TYR A 609 20.21 -23.54 -6.22
CA TYR A 609 20.43 -22.09 -6.25
C TYR A 609 21.88 -21.69 -6.59
N ARG A 610 22.70 -22.59 -7.15
CA ARG A 610 24.10 -22.30 -7.56
C ARG A 610 24.27 -21.90 -9.04
N GLY A 611 23.20 -21.84 -9.83
CA GLY A 611 23.26 -21.45 -11.25
C GLY A 611 23.62 -19.98 -11.50
N LYS A 612 24.25 -19.68 -12.65
CA LYS A 612 24.65 -18.29 -13.05
C LYS A 612 23.46 -17.41 -13.46
N ILE A 613 22.34 -18.00 -13.87
CA ILE A 613 21.12 -17.31 -14.33
C ILE A 613 20.02 -17.45 -13.27
N LEU A 614 20.39 -17.29 -11.99
CA LEU A 614 19.44 -17.49 -10.91
C LEU A 614 18.54 -16.26 -10.75
N ARG A 615 17.26 -16.46 -11.04
CA ARG A 615 16.16 -15.58 -10.69
C ARG A 615 15.72 -15.87 -9.25
N ARG A 616 15.56 -14.84 -8.41
CA ARG A 616 14.80 -14.98 -7.15
C ARG A 616 13.38 -15.49 -7.45
N PRO A 617 12.75 -16.29 -6.57
CA PRO A 617 11.35 -16.67 -6.77
C PRO A 617 10.51 -15.38 -6.83
N SER A 618 9.93 -15.12 -8.00
CA SER A 618 9.10 -13.94 -8.24
C SER A 618 7.74 -14.39 -8.75
N LEU A 619 6.72 -13.61 -8.44
CA LEU A 619 5.32 -13.98 -8.61
C LEU A 619 4.84 -13.89 -10.07
N PHE A 620 5.75 -13.52 -10.97
CA PHE A 620 5.52 -13.37 -12.41
C PHE A 620 5.98 -14.60 -13.21
N SER A 621 5.33 -14.88 -14.34
CA SER A 621 5.79 -15.95 -15.22
C SER A 621 7.11 -15.56 -15.91
N VAL A 622 7.91 -16.56 -16.29
CA VAL A 622 9.19 -16.34 -16.99
C VAL A 622 9.00 -15.55 -18.31
N PRO A 623 7.99 -15.84 -19.16
CA PRO A 623 7.75 -15.06 -20.38
C PRO A 623 7.46 -13.58 -20.11
N THR A 624 6.68 -13.26 -19.06
CA THR A 624 6.38 -11.86 -18.69
C THR A 624 7.65 -11.11 -18.33
N LEU A 625 8.60 -11.76 -17.63
CA LEU A 625 9.86 -11.11 -17.29
C LEU A 625 10.72 -10.82 -18.53
N TYR A 626 10.87 -11.79 -19.43
CA TYR A 626 11.63 -11.58 -20.65
C TYR A 626 11.02 -10.49 -21.52
N PHE A 627 9.69 -10.46 -21.65
CA PHE A 627 8.98 -9.39 -22.34
C PHE A 627 9.28 -8.02 -21.72
N CYS A 628 9.15 -7.86 -20.40
CA CYS A 628 9.43 -6.60 -19.73
C CYS A 628 10.92 -6.19 -19.80
N PHE A 629 11.83 -7.17 -19.78
CA PHE A 629 13.28 -6.95 -19.95
C PHE A 629 13.58 -6.39 -21.35
N LEU A 630 13.07 -7.03 -22.41
CA LEU A 630 13.25 -6.57 -23.78
C LEU A 630 12.60 -5.20 -24.02
N LEU A 631 11.40 -4.99 -23.48
CA LEU A 631 10.70 -3.70 -23.54
C LEU A 631 11.51 -2.59 -22.86
N ASN A 632 12.11 -2.87 -21.69
CA ASN A 632 12.96 -1.90 -20.99
C ASN A 632 14.20 -1.54 -21.83
N ILE A 633 14.84 -2.52 -22.47
CA ILE A 633 15.98 -2.29 -23.37
C ILE A 633 15.55 -1.43 -24.57
N ALA A 634 14.46 -1.79 -25.24
CA ALA A 634 13.97 -1.07 -26.42
C ALA A 634 13.68 0.40 -26.11
N ILE A 635 12.95 0.69 -25.02
CA ILE A 635 12.64 2.07 -24.62
C ILE A 635 13.92 2.83 -24.20
N ARG A 636 14.82 2.17 -23.46
CA ARG A 636 16.09 2.77 -23.01
C ARG A 636 16.99 3.15 -24.19
N ILE A 637 17.06 2.32 -25.24
CA ILE A 637 17.84 2.57 -26.45
C ILE A 637 17.20 3.64 -27.32
N TYR A 638 15.87 3.72 -27.37
CA TYR A 638 15.16 4.76 -28.11
C TYR A 638 15.51 6.17 -27.61
N LEU A 639 15.73 6.33 -26.30
CA LEU A 639 16.03 7.63 -25.69
C LEU A 639 17.30 8.31 -26.24
N PRO A 640 18.51 7.71 -26.23
CA PRO A 640 19.68 8.31 -26.87
C PRO A 640 19.54 8.39 -28.39
N ILE A 641 18.93 7.40 -29.06
CA ILE A 641 18.70 7.44 -30.53
C ILE A 641 17.90 8.67 -30.93
N SER A 642 16.89 9.05 -30.13
CA SER A 642 16.07 10.23 -30.37
C SER A 642 16.87 11.54 -30.50
N LEU A 643 18.04 11.62 -29.84
CA LEU A 643 18.95 12.76 -29.90
C LEU A 643 19.71 12.86 -31.23
N PHE A 644 19.96 11.72 -31.89
CA PHE A 644 20.68 11.67 -33.17
C PHE A 644 19.77 11.94 -34.38
N ILE A 645 18.46 11.68 -34.24
CA ILE A 645 17.48 11.86 -35.33
C ILE A 645 17.03 13.33 -35.44
N SER A 646 17.29 14.17 -34.43
CA SER A 646 16.71 15.51 -34.31
C SER A 646 17.36 16.56 -35.24
N HIS A 647 16.62 17.07 -36.23
CA HIS A 647 16.97 18.18 -37.17
C HIS A 647 15.69 19.00 -37.56
N PRO A 648 15.76 20.22 -38.15
CA PRO A 648 15.32 21.45 -37.46
C PRO A 648 13.84 21.87 -37.51
N SER A 649 12.94 21.27 -38.29
CA SER A 649 11.57 21.78 -38.41
C SER A 649 10.55 20.77 -37.89
N LEU A 650 10.15 20.93 -36.62
CA LEU A 650 9.01 20.27 -35.93
C LEU A 650 9.09 18.76 -35.63
N GLN A 651 9.93 17.99 -36.31
CA GLN A 651 10.12 16.55 -36.02
C GLN A 651 10.68 16.30 -34.60
N ASN A 652 11.42 17.27 -34.06
CA ASN A 652 12.03 17.21 -32.72
C ASN A 652 11.00 17.14 -31.59
N PHE A 653 9.87 17.88 -31.69
CA PHE A 653 8.88 17.92 -30.61
C PHE A 653 8.23 16.55 -30.45
N TRP A 654 7.78 15.92 -31.53
CA TRP A 654 7.06 14.64 -31.50
C TRP A 654 7.95 13.47 -31.12
N ILE A 655 9.20 13.45 -31.61
CA ILE A 655 10.19 12.47 -31.19
C ILE A 655 10.44 12.59 -29.67
N ALA A 656 10.63 13.81 -29.17
CA ALA A 656 10.75 14.05 -27.73
C ALA A 656 9.46 13.68 -26.97
N SER A 657 8.28 13.90 -27.55
CA SER A 657 6.99 13.51 -26.96
C SER A 657 6.89 11.99 -26.80
N ILE A 658 7.16 11.23 -27.85
CA ILE A 658 7.15 9.76 -27.80
C ILE A 658 8.17 9.27 -26.77
N ALA A 659 9.39 9.84 -26.78
CA ALA A 659 10.42 9.52 -25.81
C ALA A 659 9.97 9.75 -24.36
N GLY A 660 9.36 10.91 -24.07
CA GLY A 660 8.87 11.26 -22.74
C GLY A 660 7.74 10.36 -22.27
N LEU A 661 6.75 10.11 -23.13
CA LEU A 661 5.60 9.26 -22.81
C LEU A 661 6.02 7.80 -22.61
N LEU A 662 6.95 7.28 -23.42
CA LEU A 662 7.51 5.93 -23.24
C LEU A 662 8.32 5.81 -21.95
N GLU A 663 9.10 6.83 -21.57
CA GLU A 663 9.86 6.81 -20.31
C GLU A 663 8.94 6.83 -19.08
N VAL A 664 7.83 7.58 -19.14
CA VAL A 664 6.77 7.57 -18.11
C VAL A 664 6.13 6.19 -17.98
N PHE A 665 5.81 5.55 -19.10
CA PHE A 665 5.26 4.18 -19.11
C PHE A 665 6.26 3.15 -18.56
N ARG A 666 7.52 3.20 -19.03
CA ARG A 666 8.59 2.31 -18.58
C ARG A 666 8.83 2.42 -17.07
N ARG A 667 8.74 3.62 -16.48
CA ARG A 667 8.85 3.80 -15.02
C ARG A 667 7.76 3.05 -14.25
N ASN A 668 6.55 2.94 -14.81
CA ASN A 668 5.48 2.15 -14.18
C ASN A 668 5.74 0.64 -14.25
N VAL A 669 6.37 0.16 -15.32
CA VAL A 669 6.90 -1.23 -15.36
C VAL A 669 7.96 -1.43 -14.28
N TRP A 670 8.87 -0.46 -14.11
CA TRP A 670 9.86 -0.50 -13.04
C TRP A 670 9.21 -0.53 -11.65
N ASN A 671 8.12 0.21 -11.41
CA ASN A 671 7.39 0.17 -10.12
C ASN A 671 6.98 -1.25 -9.75
N ILE A 672 6.51 -2.05 -10.71
CA ILE A 672 6.05 -3.43 -10.48
C ILE A 672 7.20 -4.28 -9.92
N PHE A 673 8.29 -4.38 -10.68
CA PHE A 673 9.41 -5.26 -10.34
C PHE A 673 10.23 -4.75 -9.17
N ARG A 674 10.32 -3.42 -8.98
CA ARG A 674 11.03 -2.85 -7.84
C ARG A 674 10.37 -3.23 -6.52
N LEU A 675 9.03 -3.20 -6.45
CA LEU A 675 8.28 -3.60 -5.26
C LEU A 675 8.26 -5.12 -5.07
N ASP A 676 8.16 -5.90 -6.15
CA ASP A 676 8.29 -7.37 -6.10
C ASP A 676 9.66 -7.77 -5.50
N ASN A 677 10.75 -7.19 -6.00
CA ASN A 677 12.09 -7.43 -5.48
C ASN A 677 12.25 -6.92 -4.04
N GLN A 678 11.64 -5.78 -3.68
CA GLN A 678 11.68 -5.29 -2.30
C GLN A 678 10.93 -6.22 -1.34
N GLN A 679 9.78 -6.76 -1.76
CA GLN A 679 9.05 -7.76 -1.00
C GLN A 679 9.90 -9.00 -0.76
N ALA A 680 10.49 -9.56 -1.81
CA ALA A 680 11.38 -10.72 -1.70
C ALA A 680 12.54 -10.45 -0.71
N THR A 681 13.17 -9.28 -0.83
CA THR A 681 14.24 -8.86 0.08
C THR A 681 13.77 -8.75 1.53
N ASN A 682 12.58 -8.20 1.79
CA ASN A 682 12.03 -8.09 3.14
C ASN A 682 11.73 -9.48 3.74
N CYS A 683 11.21 -10.41 2.93
CA CYS A 683 10.96 -11.80 3.35
C CYS A 683 12.26 -12.54 3.71
N GLU A 684 13.33 -12.32 2.94
CA GLU A 684 14.63 -12.96 3.18
C GLU A 684 15.39 -12.36 4.37
N GLY A 685 15.31 -11.05 4.57
CA GLY A 685 15.97 -10.37 5.69
C GLY A 685 15.25 -10.54 7.03
N TYR A 686 14.18 -11.35 7.10
CA TYR A 686 13.24 -11.43 8.23
C TYR A 686 12.81 -10.03 8.72
N VAL A 687 12.79 -9.04 7.82
CA VAL A 687 12.40 -7.67 8.12
C VAL A 687 10.88 -7.64 8.15
N ILE A 688 10.38 -8.08 9.30
CA ILE A 688 9.11 -7.69 9.89
C ILE A 688 7.90 -8.04 9.03
N SER A 689 7.38 -9.25 9.22
CA SER A 689 5.92 -9.44 9.20
C SER A 689 5.34 -8.54 10.29
N ARG A 690 4.94 -7.30 9.94
CA ARG A 690 4.29 -6.43 10.93
C ARG A 690 2.81 -6.83 10.95
N PHE A 691 2.34 -7.53 11.99
CA PHE A 691 2.16 -7.10 13.40
C PHE A 691 0.68 -6.77 13.56
N ILE A 692 -0.06 -7.67 14.20
CA ILE A 692 -1.13 -7.22 15.08
C ILE A 692 -0.39 -6.48 16.19
N PRO A 693 -0.60 -5.18 16.42
CA PRO A 693 0.04 -4.50 17.53
C PRO A 693 -0.52 -5.02 18.84
N LEU A 694 -0.01 -6.18 19.27
CA LEU A 694 -0.01 -6.50 20.68
C LEU A 694 0.74 -5.37 21.37
N LEU A 695 0.02 -4.67 22.24
CA LEU A 695 0.62 -3.79 23.22
C LEU A 695 1.76 -4.55 23.88
N GLU A 696 2.92 -3.91 23.89
CA GLU A 696 4.12 -4.45 24.50
C GLU A 696 3.85 -4.85 25.94
N SER A 697 4.56 -5.89 26.38
CA SER A 697 4.46 -6.37 27.76
C SER A 697 4.65 -5.22 28.74
N ARG A 698 4.02 -5.28 29.91
CA ARG A 698 4.13 -4.25 30.94
C ARG A 698 5.61 -3.94 31.27
N GLU A 699 6.44 -4.98 31.31
CA GLU A 699 7.88 -4.87 31.55
C GLU A 699 8.63 -4.10 30.45
N GLU A 700 8.28 -4.30 29.17
CA GLU A 700 8.92 -3.57 28.06
C GLU A 700 8.45 -2.12 27.97
N ARG A 701 7.20 -1.84 28.33
CA ARG A 701 6.68 -0.46 28.45
C ARG A 701 7.34 0.28 29.62
N ASP A 702 7.51 -0.39 30.76
CA ASP A 702 8.17 0.18 31.93
C ASP A 702 9.65 0.43 31.64
N LYS A 703 10.36 -0.50 30.97
CA LYS A 703 11.74 -0.28 30.48
C LYS A 703 11.85 0.94 29.56
N ARG A 704 10.95 1.07 28.58
CA ARG A 704 10.97 2.23 27.66
C ARG A 704 10.66 3.55 28.34
N ARG A 705 9.74 3.57 29.30
CA ARG A 705 9.41 4.78 30.08
C ARG A 705 10.57 5.15 31.01
N LEU A 706 11.29 4.17 31.55
CA LEU A 706 12.54 4.38 32.31
C LEU A 706 13.67 4.92 31.41
N ASP A 707 13.83 4.37 30.20
CA ASP A 707 14.85 4.81 29.24
C ASP A 707 14.57 6.24 28.73
N ASN A 708 13.30 6.55 28.42
CA ASN A 708 12.90 7.90 28.00
C ASN A 708 12.91 8.92 29.16
N GLY A 709 12.67 8.48 30.39
CA GLY A 709 12.77 9.33 31.58
C GLY A 709 14.21 9.75 31.88
N ASN A 710 15.18 8.86 31.65
CA ASN A 710 16.61 9.16 31.85
C ASN A 710 17.20 10.07 30.76
N HIS A 711 16.62 10.13 29.57
CA HIS A 711 17.06 11.06 28.52
C HIS A 711 16.58 12.50 28.73
N ASN A 712 15.53 12.73 29.52
CA ASN A 712 15.00 14.08 29.79
C ASN A 712 15.60 14.74 31.05
N THR A 713 16.54 14.07 31.74
CA THR A 713 17.26 14.62 32.90
C THR A 713 18.73 14.94 32.62
N VAL A 714 19.21 14.75 31.38
CA VAL A 714 20.56 15.11 30.94
C VAL A 714 20.50 15.86 29.59
N THR A 715 19.78 16.96 29.58
CA THR A 715 19.89 18.12 28.68
C THR A 715 19.11 19.25 29.34
#